data_AF-A0A935RC85-F1
#
_entry.id   AF-A0A935RC85-F1
#
_cell.length_a   1.000
_cell.length_b   1.000
_cell.length_c   1.000
_cell.angle_alpha   90.00
_cell.angle_beta   90.00
_cell.angle_gamma   90.00
#
_symmetry.space_group_name_H-M   'P 1'
#
loop_
_entity.id
_entity.type
_entity.pdbx_description
1 polymer ?
#
loop_
_entity_poly.entity_id
_entity_poly.type
_entity_poly.pdbx_seq_one_letter_code
_entity_poly.pdbx_strand_id
1 'polypeptide(L)'
;MHRNGTYAAGATALRLPRAAAVAALVLLLLAVPAGSALAAGAFKAKNCVDCHQETIKQTPTKNAHEPFGARNCEGCHRRHGVIGKLVLQGTGRELCLPCHETFADVTRRNVVHEPLKQGDCSGCHDPHGSGQPGLLQAAGAQSCYVCHEAANFQRRNVHKPLAREGCTACHDPHASAHAGLLVRDGDELCFGCHTDRAKLTRAHGGQGGLAGCVSCHDPHSSDSKGLLHAVQHAPMLDGDCTACHAADAAGGAALAVPAAELCLQCHDDPAAAFKMPHEPAAAKECGQCHAPHGSSRPALLVADEKRMCLECHEESSFLRPVRHAPASDGDCTACHGAHGSDNKGLLKQETNVLCAGCHTGILPVAGAAPPAVVHAPLVKRDCTVCHEAHSSERKALLVDTVGTLCLGCHTKVQLETLAKYPHAVAKGGDCLACHQPHTSEQPALLKKAAAALCADCHADLGKLPAGGTLHPPAADGACLDCHLPHGGPERGLLRQPLAATCAACHDTGSPAGAGWRGHEPVATGNCTACHDPHRSGQKALLSAEAGKLCALCHEDVAAPKDAASIHPPSRDGCLDCHLAHGGQGAGFLREPAPALCFGCHDEKSAGFTASHLGRDPQGMDCLGCHEPHHSTGRGLLVASAHPPFGDRDCASCHDGTAPIADQRQTCLQCHDGLPEPTAAGLTVHAPFAEGDCSSCHNPHVARGPALLPTKRTGDVCADCHAPSDLAPKPELAHTPVRDGKCEACHAPHASTEPKLLVKPASVLCTSCHESIEALKKWPVVHAPLRTGSCTRCHDPHGSNVAMSLIDEPSVLCAKCHAASTLPAKHRGFPVEKADCSGCHAPHAAKRANLPHEHVHQPFGAGNCAACHAGTAIATKQPQPALCLSCHPGLAASLKAGKPHGAIVGEKACTACHAPHTGPVAPLLPARQAVVCATCHQEQVDANRTAAHRHPQVDGRDCTACHDPHLSPAEVDGKAAPEVCLNCHTYRDHVDHPMGEDTVDPRTGRKMTCNSCHDPHGSSFVRFLRDDPEGKLCIGCHTDKLRTGG
;
A
#
# COMPACT_ATOMS: atom_id res chain seq x y z
N MET A 1 -11.81 -23.82 -68.26
CA MET A 1 -13.22 -23.43 -68.08
C MET A 1 -13.23 -22.12 -67.30
N HIS A 2 -13.06 -20.97 -67.97
CA HIS A 2 -14.12 -20.06 -68.45
C HIS A 2 -14.92 -19.44 -67.28
N ARG A 3 -15.00 -18.13 -67.05
CA ARG A 3 -14.77 -16.90 -67.86
C ARG A 3 -14.64 -15.69 -66.90
N ASN A 4 -13.64 -14.82 -67.11
CA ASN A 4 -13.71 -13.41 -67.63
C ASN A 4 -14.39 -12.43 -66.66
N GLY A 5 -13.80 -11.31 -66.22
CA GLY A 5 -13.15 -10.20 -66.94
C GLY A 5 -13.80 -8.89 -66.39
N THR A 6 -13.28 -7.66 -66.37
CA THR A 6 -12.14 -6.98 -67.00
C THR A 6 -12.08 -5.53 -66.42
N TYR A 7 -10.88 -5.03 -66.17
CA TYR A 7 -10.27 -3.71 -66.50
C TYR A 7 -11.03 -2.34 -66.43
N ALA A 8 -10.42 -1.41 -65.67
CA ALA A 8 -9.70 -0.18 -66.12
C ALA A 8 -10.33 1.24 -66.22
N ALA A 9 -9.40 2.19 -65.99
CA ALA A 9 -9.31 3.63 -66.35
C ALA A 9 -10.16 4.61 -65.52
N GLY A 10 -9.72 5.83 -65.18
CA GLY A 10 -8.58 6.65 -65.59
C GLY A 10 -8.86 8.10 -65.17
N ALA A 11 -7.82 8.89 -64.91
CA ALA A 11 -7.82 10.20 -64.28
C ALA A 11 -8.63 11.31 -64.98
N THR A 12 -9.04 12.34 -64.23
CA THR A 12 -8.73 13.75 -64.55
C THR A 12 -9.10 14.71 -63.42
N ALA A 13 -8.13 15.50 -62.98
CA ALA A 13 -8.31 16.64 -62.09
C ALA A 13 -8.66 17.88 -62.92
N LEU A 14 -9.69 18.63 -62.51
CA LEU A 14 -9.93 20.00 -62.98
C LEU A 14 -10.14 20.93 -61.77
N ARG A 15 -9.28 21.94 -61.67
CA ARG A 15 -9.31 22.99 -60.64
C ARG A 15 -10.31 24.09 -61.02
N LEU A 16 -11.14 24.52 -60.06
CA LEU A 16 -11.98 25.73 -60.11
C LEU A 16 -11.85 26.51 -58.77
N PRO A 17 -12.18 27.82 -58.74
CA PRO A 17 -11.47 28.81 -57.93
C PRO A 17 -12.05 29.03 -56.53
N ARG A 18 -11.16 29.46 -55.63
CA ARG A 18 -11.28 29.56 -54.16
C ARG A 18 -12.35 30.52 -53.59
N ALA A 19 -13.26 31.08 -54.39
CA ALA A 19 -14.22 32.08 -53.89
C ALA A 19 -15.62 31.51 -53.56
N ALA A 20 -15.96 30.28 -53.97
CA ALA A 20 -17.27 29.67 -53.69
C ALA A 20 -17.26 28.59 -52.58
N ALA A 21 -16.09 28.28 -52.00
CA ALA A 21 -15.95 27.20 -51.01
C ALA A 21 -16.31 27.60 -49.57
N VAL A 22 -16.49 28.90 -49.29
CA VAL A 22 -16.75 29.38 -47.91
C VAL A 22 -18.24 29.45 -47.59
N ALA A 23 -19.13 29.56 -48.58
CA ALA A 23 -20.58 29.61 -48.35
C ALA A 23 -21.24 28.21 -48.27
N ALA A 24 -20.68 27.19 -48.90
CA ALA A 24 -21.22 25.82 -48.85
C ALA A 24 -20.77 25.04 -47.60
N LEU A 25 -19.69 25.45 -46.93
CA LEU A 25 -19.20 24.76 -45.74
C LEU A 25 -19.97 25.13 -44.45
N VAL A 26 -20.69 26.25 -44.44
CA VAL A 26 -21.48 26.70 -43.28
C VAL A 26 -22.90 26.12 -43.28
N LEU A 27 -23.44 25.72 -44.45
CA LEU A 27 -24.79 25.14 -44.56
C LEU A 27 -24.84 23.60 -44.52
N LEU A 28 -23.70 22.90 -44.58
CA LEU A 28 -23.62 21.44 -44.39
C LEU A 28 -23.29 21.00 -42.95
N LEU A 29 -23.08 21.95 -42.03
CA LEU A 29 -22.82 21.67 -40.60
C LEU A 29 -24.10 21.58 -39.74
N LEU A 30 -25.30 21.68 -40.34
CA LEU A 30 -26.58 21.62 -39.61
C LEU A 30 -27.50 20.44 -40.01
N ALA A 31 -27.02 19.45 -40.77
CA ALA A 31 -27.83 18.28 -41.12
C ALA A 31 -26.99 17.01 -41.32
N VAL A 32 -26.49 16.42 -40.22
CA VAL A 32 -26.09 15.00 -40.17
C VAL A 32 -26.72 14.39 -38.93
N PRO A 33 -27.47 13.28 -39.04
CA PRO A 33 -27.98 12.57 -37.89
C PRO A 33 -26.81 11.94 -37.14
N ALA A 34 -26.63 12.34 -35.89
CA ALA A 34 -25.72 11.71 -34.95
C ALA A 34 -26.22 10.28 -34.67
N GLY A 35 -25.63 9.30 -35.35
CA GLY A 35 -26.07 7.91 -35.26
C GLY A 35 -25.09 6.96 -35.92
N SER A 36 -23.84 6.94 -35.46
CA SER A 36 -22.93 5.79 -35.50
C SER A 36 -21.75 6.06 -34.57
N ALA A 37 -22.06 6.28 -33.29
CA ALA A 37 -21.12 5.96 -32.23
C ALA A 37 -20.97 4.44 -32.21
N LEU A 38 -19.74 3.95 -32.01
CA LEU A 38 -19.49 2.61 -31.50
C LEU A 38 -20.48 2.37 -30.35
N ALA A 39 -21.40 1.42 -30.54
CA ALA A 39 -22.37 1.06 -29.52
C ALA A 39 -21.62 0.39 -28.36
N ALA A 40 -21.18 1.19 -27.39
CA ALA A 40 -21.17 0.76 -26.02
C ALA A 40 -22.61 0.31 -25.70
N GLY A 41 -22.78 -0.94 -25.28
CA GLY A 41 -24.09 -1.47 -24.90
C GLY A 41 -24.66 -0.68 -23.73
N ALA A 42 -25.48 0.34 -24.00
CA ALA A 42 -26.23 1.04 -22.97
C ALA A 42 -27.36 0.13 -22.49
N PHE A 43 -27.25 -0.37 -21.25
CA PHE A 43 -28.35 -1.07 -20.58
C PHE A 43 -29.55 -0.14 -20.44
N LYS A 44 -30.69 -0.54 -21.01
CA LYS A 44 -31.96 0.19 -20.86
C LYS A 44 -32.43 0.07 -19.40
N ALA A 45 -32.61 1.19 -18.70
CA ALA A 45 -33.07 1.19 -17.31
C ALA A 45 -34.46 0.56 -17.18
N LYS A 46 -34.58 -0.48 -16.34
CA LYS A 46 -35.85 -1.13 -15.97
C LYS A 46 -36.31 -0.64 -14.59
N ASN A 47 -37.61 -0.63 -14.34
CA ASN A 47 -38.15 -0.35 -12.99
C ASN A 47 -37.90 -1.56 -12.07
N CYS A 48 -37.83 -1.33 -10.75
CA CYS A 48 -37.57 -2.38 -9.77
C CYS A 48 -38.53 -3.57 -9.92
N VAL A 49 -39.82 -3.26 -10.14
CA VAL A 49 -40.89 -4.24 -10.29
C VAL A 49 -40.80 -5.06 -11.58
N ASP A 50 -40.05 -4.61 -12.58
CA ASP A 50 -39.85 -5.36 -13.84
C ASP A 50 -38.95 -6.57 -13.63
N CYS A 51 -38.07 -6.52 -12.63
CA CYS A 51 -37.17 -7.61 -12.26
C CYS A 51 -37.63 -8.34 -10.98
N HIS A 52 -38.36 -7.69 -10.07
CA HIS A 52 -38.80 -8.25 -8.77
C HIS A 52 -40.29 -8.64 -8.72
N GLN A 53 -40.83 -9.16 -9.82
CA GLN A 53 -42.25 -9.53 -9.91
C GLN A 53 -42.65 -10.65 -8.93
N GLU A 54 -41.73 -11.58 -8.66
CA GLU A 54 -42.00 -12.74 -7.81
C GLU A 54 -42.08 -12.35 -6.33
N THR A 55 -41.19 -11.48 -5.86
CA THR A 55 -41.21 -10.95 -4.49
C THR A 55 -42.52 -10.21 -4.20
N ILE A 56 -43.03 -9.42 -5.15
CA ILE A 56 -44.28 -8.66 -5.01
C ILE A 56 -45.50 -9.58 -4.89
N LYS A 57 -45.48 -10.75 -5.54
CA LYS A 57 -46.57 -11.73 -5.43
C LYS A 57 -46.59 -12.46 -4.08
N GLN A 58 -45.43 -12.58 -3.45
CA GLN A 58 -45.27 -13.33 -2.20
C GLN A 58 -45.49 -12.48 -0.94
N THR A 59 -45.46 -11.15 -1.05
CA THR A 59 -45.69 -10.25 0.10
C THR A 59 -47.18 -10.11 0.45
N PRO A 60 -47.58 -10.29 1.73
CA PRO A 60 -48.96 -10.11 2.17
C PRO A 60 -49.47 -8.67 1.97
N THR A 61 -50.57 -8.49 1.23
CA THR A 61 -51.13 -7.16 0.92
C THR A 61 -52.24 -6.69 1.88
N LYS A 62 -52.70 -7.55 2.79
CA LYS A 62 -53.87 -7.29 3.65
C LYS A 62 -53.67 -6.10 4.59
N ASN A 63 -52.44 -5.89 5.07
CA ASN A 63 -52.00 -4.66 5.73
C ASN A 63 -50.65 -4.25 5.10
N ALA A 64 -50.65 -3.90 3.81
CA ALA A 64 -49.42 -3.44 3.15
C ALA A 64 -48.96 -2.10 3.75
N HIS A 65 -47.66 -1.98 3.98
CA HIS A 65 -47.05 -0.71 4.36
C HIS A 65 -47.12 0.26 3.16
N GLU A 66 -47.53 1.50 3.40
CA GLU A 66 -47.92 2.45 2.34
C GLU A 66 -46.83 2.69 1.27
N PRO A 67 -45.54 2.86 1.61
CA PRO A 67 -44.45 2.96 0.61
C PRO A 67 -44.34 1.74 -0.31
N PHE A 68 -44.60 0.54 0.22
CA PHE A 68 -44.62 -0.70 -0.55
C PHE A 68 -45.88 -0.78 -1.43
N GLY A 69 -47.05 -0.42 -0.91
CA GLY A 69 -48.31 -0.35 -1.66
C GLY A 69 -48.26 0.66 -2.81
N ALA A 70 -47.57 1.79 -2.62
CA ALA A 70 -47.34 2.83 -3.63
C ALA A 70 -46.23 2.47 -4.66
N ARG A 71 -45.58 1.31 -4.52
CA ARG A 71 -44.42 0.88 -5.35
C ARG A 71 -43.24 1.85 -5.30
N ASN A 72 -43.10 2.61 -4.22
CA ASN A 72 -41.96 3.50 -3.99
C ASN A 72 -40.80 2.71 -3.36
N CYS A 73 -40.24 1.76 -4.12
CA CYS A 73 -39.16 0.90 -3.63
C CYS A 73 -37.90 1.71 -3.29
N GLU A 74 -37.68 2.83 -3.97
CA GLU A 74 -36.52 3.70 -3.79
C GLU A 74 -36.57 4.56 -2.53
N GLY A 75 -37.69 4.61 -1.81
CA GLY A 75 -37.75 5.24 -0.49
C GLY A 75 -37.04 4.42 0.59
N CYS A 76 -36.81 3.11 0.34
CA CYS A 76 -36.15 2.23 1.31
C CYS A 76 -34.99 1.42 0.71
N HIS A 77 -34.98 1.18 -0.60
CA HIS A 77 -33.94 0.42 -1.30
C HIS A 77 -33.12 1.28 -2.26
N ARG A 78 -31.83 0.98 -2.39
CA ARG A 78 -30.94 1.58 -3.41
C ARG A 78 -31.01 0.77 -4.70
N ARG A 79 -30.96 1.44 -5.86
CA ARG A 79 -30.90 0.78 -7.18
C ARG A 79 -29.61 -0.05 -7.31
N HIS A 80 -29.73 -1.31 -7.73
CA HIS A 80 -28.62 -2.29 -7.70
C HIS A 80 -28.42 -3.05 -9.03
N GLY A 81 -28.49 -2.37 -10.18
CA GLY A 81 -28.54 -3.00 -11.51
C GLY A 81 -27.32 -3.83 -11.97
N VAL A 82 -26.15 -3.72 -11.34
CA VAL A 82 -24.91 -4.44 -11.74
C VAL A 82 -24.39 -5.37 -10.64
N ILE A 83 -24.76 -5.10 -9.39
CA ILE A 83 -24.36 -5.87 -8.21
C ILE A 83 -25.65 -6.54 -7.75
N GLY A 84 -25.81 -7.85 -7.96
CA GLY A 84 -27.06 -8.59 -7.72
C GLY A 84 -27.50 -8.72 -6.25
N LYS A 85 -27.40 -7.65 -5.45
CA LYS A 85 -27.75 -7.61 -4.03
C LYS A 85 -28.64 -6.39 -3.72
N LEU A 86 -29.78 -6.64 -3.09
CA LEU A 86 -30.68 -5.62 -2.58
C LEU A 86 -30.02 -4.89 -1.40
N VAL A 87 -29.96 -3.55 -1.45
CA VAL A 87 -29.33 -2.73 -0.40
C VAL A 87 -30.36 -1.71 0.11
N LEU A 88 -30.50 -1.60 1.43
CA LEU A 88 -31.37 -0.59 2.04
C LEU A 88 -30.71 0.80 2.06
N GLN A 89 -31.50 1.87 2.10
CA GLN A 89 -30.99 3.24 2.16
C GLN A 89 -30.33 3.59 3.50
N GLY A 90 -30.78 2.94 4.58
CA GLY A 90 -30.24 3.00 5.95
C GLY A 90 -30.67 1.77 6.75
N THR A 91 -30.30 1.67 8.03
CA THR A 91 -30.63 0.53 8.89
C THR A 91 -31.52 0.91 10.09
N GLY A 92 -32.53 0.10 10.37
CA GLY A 92 -33.36 0.23 11.58
C GLY A 92 -33.92 1.64 11.79
N ARG A 93 -33.54 2.27 12.91
CA ARG A 93 -33.96 3.62 13.31
C ARG A 93 -33.75 4.69 12.23
N GLU A 94 -32.62 4.65 11.54
CA GLU A 94 -32.23 5.66 10.53
C GLU A 94 -33.11 5.59 9.27
N LEU A 95 -33.63 4.40 8.97
CA LEU A 95 -34.53 4.18 7.84
C LEU A 95 -35.98 4.51 8.19
N CYS A 96 -36.42 4.12 9.40
CA CYS A 96 -37.84 4.12 9.75
C CYS A 96 -38.32 5.41 10.43
N LEU A 97 -37.54 6.00 11.36
CA LEU A 97 -38.01 7.15 12.14
C LEU A 97 -38.22 8.45 11.36
N PRO A 98 -37.52 8.74 10.24
CA PRO A 98 -37.84 9.90 9.42
C PRO A 98 -39.29 9.90 8.90
N CYS A 99 -39.93 8.73 8.79
CA CYS A 99 -41.33 8.61 8.39
C CYS A 99 -42.29 8.35 9.57
N HIS A 100 -41.77 7.86 10.71
CA HIS A 100 -42.54 7.56 11.92
C HIS A 100 -42.21 8.53 13.08
N GLU A 101 -42.27 9.83 12.80
CA GLU A 101 -41.84 10.89 13.73
C GLU A 101 -42.57 10.85 15.09
N THR A 102 -43.86 10.48 15.11
CA THR A 102 -44.66 10.38 16.34
C THR A 102 -44.21 9.26 17.28
N PHE A 103 -43.47 8.27 16.77
CA PHE A 103 -42.92 7.17 17.57
C PHE A 103 -41.56 7.51 18.18
N ALA A 104 -40.88 8.56 17.68
CA ALA A 104 -39.59 9.00 18.19
C ALA A 104 -39.64 9.36 19.68
N ASP A 105 -40.78 9.84 20.19
CA ASP A 105 -40.94 10.24 21.58
C ASP A 105 -41.13 9.05 22.54
N VAL A 106 -41.61 7.90 22.06
CA VAL A 106 -41.70 6.65 22.85
C VAL A 106 -40.29 6.12 23.17
N THR A 107 -39.34 6.29 22.24
CA THR A 107 -37.94 5.88 22.41
C THR A 107 -37.15 6.73 23.43
N ARG A 108 -37.76 7.78 23.98
CA ARG A 108 -37.14 8.71 24.96
C ARG A 108 -37.62 8.51 26.40
N ARG A 109 -38.47 7.50 26.68
CA ARG A 109 -38.98 7.20 28.04
C ARG A 109 -37.91 6.51 28.91
N ASN A 110 -38.13 6.46 30.24
CA ASN A 110 -37.14 5.93 31.21
C ASN A 110 -36.84 4.44 31.07
N VAL A 111 -37.85 3.60 30.79
CA VAL A 111 -37.68 2.16 30.61
C VAL A 111 -38.12 1.81 29.20
N VAL A 112 -37.17 1.68 28.29
CA VAL A 112 -37.39 1.30 26.89
C VAL A 112 -37.08 -0.19 26.73
N HIS A 113 -37.93 -0.89 26.00
CA HIS A 113 -37.72 -2.30 25.69
C HIS A 113 -36.44 -2.48 24.86
N GLU A 114 -35.58 -3.41 25.26
CA GLU A 114 -34.21 -3.54 24.74
C GLU A 114 -34.11 -3.68 23.20
N PRO A 115 -34.97 -4.46 22.50
CA PRO A 115 -34.98 -4.50 21.03
C PRO A 115 -35.22 -3.12 20.37
N LEU A 116 -36.07 -2.30 21.01
CA LEU A 116 -36.35 -0.94 20.53
C LEU A 116 -35.17 0.01 20.79
N LYS A 117 -34.46 -0.15 21.91
CA LYS A 117 -33.24 0.61 22.22
C LYS A 117 -32.12 0.33 21.21
N GLN A 118 -32.05 -0.90 20.71
CA GLN A 118 -31.09 -1.33 19.70
C GLN A 118 -31.48 -0.92 18.27
N GLY A 119 -32.68 -0.36 18.08
CA GLY A 119 -33.16 0.11 16.78
C GLY A 119 -33.66 -0.99 15.84
N ASP A 120 -33.92 -2.20 16.36
CA ASP A 120 -34.49 -3.30 15.58
C ASP A 120 -36.02 -3.25 15.57
N CYS A 121 -36.57 -2.53 14.59
CA CYS A 121 -38.01 -2.47 14.35
C CYS A 121 -38.51 -3.71 13.58
N SER A 122 -37.64 -4.31 12.74
CA SER A 122 -37.99 -5.38 11.82
C SER A 122 -38.09 -6.77 12.47
N GLY A 123 -37.48 -6.96 13.64
CA GLY A 123 -37.64 -8.21 14.40
C GLY A 123 -39.08 -8.47 14.83
N CYS A 124 -39.88 -7.41 15.00
CA CYS A 124 -41.28 -7.50 15.40
C CYS A 124 -42.27 -7.06 14.31
N HIS A 125 -41.87 -6.14 13.42
CA HIS A 125 -42.72 -5.60 12.36
C HIS A 125 -42.25 -5.99 10.95
N ASP A 126 -43.18 -6.22 10.03
CA ASP A 126 -42.90 -6.39 8.60
C ASP A 126 -42.95 -5.03 7.88
N PRO A 127 -41.83 -4.51 7.37
CA PRO A 127 -41.78 -3.21 6.71
C PRO A 127 -42.45 -3.18 5.33
N HIS A 128 -42.83 -4.32 4.76
CA HIS A 128 -43.56 -4.39 3.48
C HIS A 128 -45.06 -4.62 3.69
N GLY A 129 -45.44 -5.48 4.63
CA GLY A 129 -46.84 -5.78 4.91
C GLY A 129 -47.02 -7.10 5.65
N SER A 130 -47.96 -7.15 6.60
CA SER A 130 -48.23 -8.38 7.36
C SER A 130 -49.72 -8.72 7.42
N GLY A 131 -50.01 -9.96 7.83
CA GLY A 131 -51.38 -10.42 8.06
C GLY A 131 -52.04 -9.85 9.33
N GLN A 132 -51.28 -9.13 10.16
CA GLN A 132 -51.71 -8.64 11.48
C GLN A 132 -51.79 -7.11 11.54
N PRO A 133 -52.66 -6.53 12.39
CA PRO A 133 -52.68 -5.08 12.63
C PRO A 133 -51.32 -4.56 13.11
N GLY A 134 -50.96 -3.35 12.70
CA GLY A 134 -49.68 -2.75 13.09
C GLY A 134 -48.46 -3.45 12.50
N LEU A 135 -48.61 -4.21 11.39
CA LEU A 135 -47.54 -4.90 10.69
C LEU A 135 -46.80 -5.96 11.52
N LEU A 136 -47.41 -6.49 12.58
CA LEU A 136 -46.74 -7.48 13.43
C LEU A 136 -46.43 -8.76 12.66
N GLN A 137 -45.24 -9.33 12.90
CA GLN A 137 -44.78 -10.59 12.32
C GLN A 137 -45.60 -11.80 12.83
N ALA A 138 -46.12 -11.73 14.07
CA ALA A 138 -46.97 -12.74 14.68
C ALA A 138 -48.16 -12.10 15.44
N ALA A 139 -49.09 -12.93 15.91
CA ALA A 139 -50.31 -12.47 16.60
C ALA A 139 -50.16 -12.55 18.14
N GLY A 140 -50.50 -11.46 18.83
CA GLY A 140 -50.59 -11.42 20.30
C GLY A 140 -49.29 -11.85 21.00
N ALA A 141 -49.40 -12.72 22.01
CA ALA A 141 -48.25 -13.21 22.79
C ALA A 141 -47.21 -13.98 21.96
N GLN A 142 -47.60 -14.53 20.80
CA GLN A 142 -46.65 -15.23 19.92
C GLN A 142 -45.56 -14.30 19.39
N SER A 143 -45.84 -13.00 19.22
CA SER A 143 -44.81 -12.02 18.85
C SER A 143 -43.76 -11.83 19.95
N CYS A 144 -44.16 -11.98 21.22
CA CYS A 144 -43.23 -11.92 22.34
C CYS A 144 -42.41 -13.21 22.45
N TYR A 145 -43.00 -14.36 22.11
CA TYR A 145 -42.33 -15.66 22.21
C TYR A 145 -41.27 -15.92 21.14
N VAL A 146 -41.15 -15.02 20.15
CA VAL A 146 -39.98 -14.99 19.26
C VAL A 146 -38.68 -14.82 20.06
N CYS A 147 -38.74 -14.11 21.20
CA CYS A 147 -37.59 -13.87 22.07
C CYS A 147 -37.78 -14.40 23.51
N HIS A 148 -39.01 -14.56 23.99
CA HIS A 148 -39.30 -15.04 25.34
C HIS A 148 -39.77 -16.50 25.35
N GLU A 149 -39.20 -17.33 26.22
CA GLU A 149 -39.58 -18.75 26.28
C GLU A 149 -40.98 -18.94 26.89
N ALA A 150 -41.92 -19.45 26.09
CA ALA A 150 -43.32 -19.61 26.47
C ALA A 150 -43.53 -20.50 27.72
N ALA A 151 -42.67 -21.50 27.93
CA ALA A 151 -42.77 -22.43 29.06
C ALA A 151 -42.70 -21.72 30.43
N ASN A 152 -41.97 -20.61 30.52
CA ASN A 152 -41.83 -19.84 31.76
C ASN A 152 -43.12 -19.10 32.18
N PHE A 153 -44.06 -18.94 31.25
CA PHE A 153 -45.32 -18.21 31.45
C PHE A 153 -46.55 -19.13 31.47
N GLN A 154 -46.36 -20.43 31.25
CA GLN A 154 -47.42 -21.43 31.10
C GLN A 154 -47.24 -22.61 32.08
N ARG A 155 -46.76 -22.34 33.31
CA ARG A 155 -46.63 -23.35 34.38
C ARG A 155 -48.00 -23.83 34.89
N ARG A 156 -48.03 -24.84 35.78
CA ARG A 156 -49.27 -25.53 36.19
C ARG A 156 -50.39 -24.58 36.64
N ASN A 157 -50.07 -23.52 37.38
CA ASN A 157 -51.03 -22.48 37.74
C ASN A 157 -50.65 -21.19 37.00
N VAL A 158 -51.41 -20.83 35.98
CA VAL A 158 -51.24 -19.57 35.22
C VAL A 158 -52.11 -18.49 35.84
N HIS A 159 -51.56 -17.28 35.96
CA HIS A 159 -52.32 -16.14 36.44
C HIS A 159 -53.45 -15.79 35.46
N LYS A 160 -54.68 -15.70 35.96
CA LYS A 160 -55.88 -15.57 35.12
C LYS A 160 -55.87 -14.37 34.15
N PRO A 161 -55.39 -13.16 34.54
CA PRO A 161 -55.26 -12.04 33.61
C PRO A 161 -54.33 -12.37 32.44
N LEU A 162 -53.19 -13.03 32.69
CA LEU A 162 -52.26 -13.45 31.64
C LEU A 162 -52.91 -14.40 30.63
N ALA A 163 -53.71 -15.36 31.11
CA ALA A 163 -54.40 -16.33 30.24
C ALA A 163 -55.56 -15.73 29.43
N ARG A 164 -56.13 -14.60 29.84
CA ARG A 164 -57.31 -13.98 29.20
C ARG A 164 -56.98 -12.78 28.33
N GLU A 165 -56.10 -11.92 28.81
CA GLU A 165 -55.82 -10.59 28.24
C GLU A 165 -54.41 -10.49 27.65
N GLY A 166 -53.57 -11.50 27.89
CA GLY A 166 -52.21 -11.58 27.35
C GLY A 166 -51.21 -10.65 28.07
N CYS A 167 -49.96 -10.64 27.58
CA CYS A 167 -48.85 -9.93 28.21
C CYS A 167 -49.10 -8.41 28.32
N THR A 168 -49.80 -7.84 27.34
CA THR A 168 -50.06 -6.40 27.25
C THR A 168 -51.10 -5.87 28.24
N ALA A 169 -51.75 -6.75 28.99
CA ALA A 169 -52.62 -6.35 30.11
C ALA A 169 -51.81 -5.70 31.24
N CYS A 170 -50.55 -6.13 31.40
CA CYS A 170 -49.66 -5.68 32.46
C CYS A 170 -48.41 -4.98 31.93
N HIS A 171 -47.97 -5.26 30.68
CA HIS A 171 -46.75 -4.71 30.10
C HIS A 171 -46.98 -3.80 28.89
N ASP A 172 -46.22 -2.71 28.78
CA ASP A 172 -46.07 -1.95 27.54
C ASP A 172 -44.93 -2.57 26.70
N PRO A 173 -45.21 -3.08 25.48
CA PRO A 173 -44.22 -3.80 24.68
C PRO A 173 -43.12 -2.89 24.09
N HIS A 174 -43.24 -1.57 24.21
CA HIS A 174 -42.29 -0.60 23.68
C HIS A 174 -41.53 0.14 24.78
N ALA A 175 -42.23 0.83 25.66
CA ALA A 175 -41.60 1.60 26.73
C ALA A 175 -42.58 2.04 27.82
N SER A 176 -42.14 1.94 29.08
CA SER A 176 -42.88 2.38 30.27
C SER A 176 -42.09 3.35 31.15
N ALA A 177 -42.78 3.99 32.09
CA ALA A 177 -42.19 4.69 33.22
C ALA A 177 -41.81 3.74 34.39
N HIS A 178 -42.31 2.51 34.41
CA HIS A 178 -42.13 1.56 35.51
C HIS A 178 -41.20 0.40 35.14
N ALA A 179 -40.45 -0.12 36.14
CA ALA A 179 -39.53 -1.23 35.95
C ALA A 179 -40.25 -2.49 35.44
N GLY A 180 -39.59 -3.27 34.58
CA GLY A 180 -40.20 -4.43 33.94
C GLY A 180 -41.27 -4.08 32.90
N LEU A 181 -41.27 -2.85 32.37
CA LEU A 181 -42.23 -2.36 31.37
C LEU A 181 -43.69 -2.37 31.86
N LEU A 182 -43.92 -2.33 33.17
CA LEU A 182 -45.28 -2.40 33.71
C LEU A 182 -46.09 -1.16 33.34
N VAL A 183 -47.38 -1.32 33.04
CA VAL A 183 -48.26 -0.20 32.70
C VAL A 183 -48.60 0.70 33.89
N ARG A 184 -48.31 0.24 35.12
CA ARG A 184 -48.48 0.93 36.42
C ARG A 184 -47.43 0.43 37.42
N ASP A 185 -47.35 1.04 38.60
CA ASP A 185 -46.54 0.54 39.71
C ASP A 185 -46.97 -0.88 40.15
N GLY A 186 -46.03 -1.71 40.61
CA GLY A 186 -46.23 -3.15 40.78
C GLY A 186 -47.36 -3.53 41.74
N ASP A 187 -47.39 -2.96 42.94
CA ASP A 187 -48.44 -3.26 43.92
C ASP A 187 -49.76 -2.59 43.52
N GLU A 188 -49.73 -1.37 42.97
CA GLU A 188 -50.92 -0.68 42.44
C GLU A 188 -51.56 -1.43 41.27
N LEU A 189 -50.76 -2.03 40.40
CA LEU A 189 -51.21 -2.86 39.29
C LEU A 189 -51.96 -4.09 39.80
N CYS A 190 -51.39 -4.77 40.80
CA CYS A 190 -52.01 -5.92 41.45
C CYS A 190 -53.34 -5.52 42.11
N PHE A 191 -53.35 -4.43 42.90
CA PHE A 191 -54.57 -3.95 43.56
C PHE A 191 -55.63 -3.41 42.60
N GLY A 192 -55.24 -3.01 41.38
CA GLY A 192 -56.18 -2.65 40.32
C GLY A 192 -57.12 -3.79 39.92
N CYS A 193 -56.69 -5.05 40.08
CA CYS A 193 -57.51 -6.24 39.85
C CYS A 193 -57.91 -6.96 41.15
N HIS A 194 -57.09 -6.89 42.20
CA HIS A 194 -57.33 -7.48 43.51
C HIS A 194 -57.95 -6.48 44.51
N THR A 195 -59.20 -6.10 44.24
CA THR A 195 -59.88 -5.00 44.97
C THR A 195 -60.40 -5.39 46.37
N ASP A 196 -60.67 -6.67 46.65
CA ASP A 196 -61.12 -7.16 47.97
C ASP A 196 -59.92 -7.43 48.90
N ARG A 197 -59.44 -6.37 49.54
CA ARG A 197 -58.29 -6.42 50.46
C ARG A 197 -58.55 -7.27 51.70
N ALA A 198 -59.79 -7.30 52.20
CA ALA A 198 -60.14 -8.09 53.39
C ALA A 198 -60.06 -9.60 53.12
N LYS A 199 -60.48 -10.03 51.92
CA LYS A 199 -60.27 -11.41 51.46
C LYS A 199 -58.79 -11.72 51.26
N LEU A 200 -58.01 -10.78 50.74
CA LEU A 200 -56.57 -10.93 50.57
C LEU A 200 -55.87 -11.12 51.93
N THR A 201 -56.14 -10.29 52.92
CA THR A 201 -55.55 -10.41 54.28
C THR A 201 -55.88 -11.75 54.95
N ARG A 202 -57.12 -12.26 54.80
CA ARG A 202 -57.48 -13.59 55.32
C ARG A 202 -56.73 -14.73 54.61
N ALA A 203 -56.48 -14.59 53.31
CA ALA A 203 -55.71 -15.56 52.55
C ALA A 203 -54.21 -15.59 52.92
N HIS A 204 -53.71 -14.54 53.58
CA HIS A 204 -52.32 -14.40 54.05
C HIS A 204 -52.20 -14.53 55.58
N GLY A 205 -53.05 -15.36 56.20
CA GLY A 205 -52.92 -15.68 57.63
C GLY A 205 -53.30 -14.56 58.60
N GLY A 206 -53.98 -13.50 58.14
CA GLY A 206 -54.48 -12.42 59.00
C GLY A 206 -53.42 -11.39 59.45
N GLN A 207 -52.17 -11.54 59.02
CA GLN A 207 -51.08 -10.60 59.32
C GLN A 207 -51.18 -9.37 58.41
N GLY A 208 -51.02 -8.17 58.99
CA GLY A 208 -51.03 -6.90 58.23
C GLY A 208 -49.71 -6.67 57.50
N GLY A 209 -49.76 -6.10 56.28
CA GLY A 209 -48.57 -5.79 55.48
C GLY A 209 -48.58 -6.41 54.08
N LEU A 210 -49.62 -6.14 53.30
CA LEU A 210 -49.73 -6.59 51.90
C LEU A 210 -48.95 -5.62 50.98
N ALA A 211 -47.62 -5.70 51.01
CA ALA A 211 -46.73 -4.93 50.14
C ALA A 211 -45.65 -5.85 49.56
N GLY A 212 -45.17 -5.57 48.36
CA GLY A 212 -44.15 -6.38 47.69
C GLY A 212 -44.68 -7.75 47.27
N CYS A 213 -45.85 -7.81 46.62
CA CYS A 213 -46.54 -9.07 46.30
C CYS A 213 -45.64 -10.08 45.54
N VAL A 214 -44.77 -9.57 44.67
CA VAL A 214 -43.87 -10.36 43.82
C VAL A 214 -42.67 -10.97 44.56
N SER A 215 -42.43 -10.59 45.81
CA SER A 215 -41.39 -11.19 46.65
C SER A 215 -41.71 -12.65 47.00
N CYS A 216 -42.99 -12.96 47.15
CA CYS A 216 -43.47 -14.31 47.47
C CYS A 216 -44.21 -14.97 46.30
N HIS A 217 -44.78 -14.18 45.37
CA HIS A 217 -45.56 -14.68 44.25
C HIS A 217 -44.87 -14.50 42.89
N ASP A 218 -45.01 -15.49 42.00
CA ASP A 218 -44.78 -15.33 40.57
C ASP A 218 -46.06 -14.78 39.92
N PRO A 219 -46.09 -13.51 39.48
CA PRO A 219 -47.30 -12.89 38.94
C PRO A 219 -47.70 -13.42 37.56
N HIS A 220 -46.89 -14.28 36.92
CA HIS A 220 -47.18 -14.88 35.63
C HIS A 220 -47.72 -16.29 35.78
N SER A 221 -46.91 -17.20 36.32
CA SER A 221 -47.29 -18.60 36.51
C SER A 221 -46.36 -19.33 37.48
N SER A 222 -46.92 -20.23 38.29
CA SER A 222 -46.16 -21.07 39.22
C SER A 222 -46.72 -22.48 39.31
N ASP A 223 -45.88 -23.44 39.68
CA ASP A 223 -46.31 -24.80 40.01
C ASP A 223 -46.94 -24.89 41.41
N SER A 224 -46.64 -23.93 42.29
CA SER A 224 -47.21 -23.84 43.63
C SER A 224 -48.61 -23.22 43.62
N LYS A 225 -49.48 -23.70 44.53
CA LYS A 225 -50.82 -23.12 44.72
C LYS A 225 -50.71 -21.65 45.13
N GLY A 226 -51.67 -20.84 44.67
CA GLY A 226 -51.70 -19.41 45.00
C GLY A 226 -50.61 -18.59 44.33
N LEU A 227 -49.94 -19.12 43.30
CA LEU A 227 -48.84 -18.46 42.60
C LEU A 227 -47.59 -18.20 43.45
N LEU A 228 -47.40 -18.89 44.57
CA LEU A 228 -46.17 -18.77 45.36
C LEU A 228 -44.95 -19.20 44.55
N HIS A 229 -43.76 -18.70 44.84
CA HIS A 229 -42.53 -19.17 44.21
C HIS A 229 -42.34 -20.70 44.37
N ALA A 230 -41.70 -21.34 43.39
CA ALA A 230 -41.60 -22.80 43.33
C ALA A 230 -40.68 -23.41 44.41
N VAL A 231 -39.66 -22.68 44.85
CA VAL A 231 -38.72 -23.12 45.89
C VAL A 231 -39.03 -22.35 47.17
N GLN A 232 -39.45 -23.05 48.22
CA GLN A 232 -39.80 -22.47 49.51
C GLN A 232 -38.96 -23.11 50.60
N HIS A 233 -38.61 -22.33 51.62
CA HIS A 233 -37.93 -22.85 52.80
C HIS A 233 -38.93 -23.66 53.63
N ALA A 234 -38.54 -24.83 54.15
CA ALA A 234 -39.48 -25.80 54.75
C ALA A 234 -40.40 -25.21 55.86
N PRO A 235 -39.89 -24.46 56.85
CA PRO A 235 -40.71 -23.71 57.82
C PRO A 235 -41.82 -22.83 57.22
N MET A 236 -41.60 -22.24 56.03
CA MET A 236 -42.60 -21.44 55.33
C MET A 236 -43.71 -22.31 54.73
N LEU A 237 -43.36 -23.49 54.21
CA LEU A 237 -44.32 -24.46 53.67
C LEU A 237 -45.20 -25.06 54.77
N ASP A 238 -44.60 -25.30 55.94
CA ASP A 238 -45.26 -25.88 57.11
C ASP A 238 -46.12 -24.86 57.88
N GLY A 239 -45.99 -23.57 57.55
CA GLY A 239 -46.71 -22.47 58.22
C GLY A 239 -46.20 -22.17 59.63
N ASP A 240 -45.03 -22.67 60.00
CA ASP A 240 -44.39 -22.40 61.30
C ASP A 240 -43.57 -21.12 61.24
N CYS A 241 -44.27 -19.99 61.15
CA CYS A 241 -43.64 -18.67 61.15
C CYS A 241 -42.95 -18.36 62.48
N THR A 242 -43.39 -19.00 63.58
CA THR A 242 -42.90 -18.76 64.94
C THR A 242 -41.54 -19.38 65.24
N ALA A 243 -41.11 -20.37 64.44
CA ALA A 243 -39.75 -20.93 64.54
C ALA A 243 -38.66 -19.90 64.22
N CYS A 244 -38.96 -18.90 63.40
CA CYS A 244 -37.99 -17.90 62.95
C CYS A 244 -38.36 -16.47 63.35
N HIS A 245 -39.64 -16.18 63.55
CA HIS A 245 -40.14 -14.85 63.90
C HIS A 245 -40.81 -14.80 65.28
N ALA A 246 -40.58 -13.70 65.99
CA ALA A 246 -41.31 -13.30 67.18
C ALA A 246 -42.29 -12.16 66.85
N ALA A 247 -43.44 -12.13 67.52
CA ALA A 247 -44.41 -11.06 67.36
C ALA A 247 -43.87 -9.75 67.95
N ASP A 248 -43.86 -8.67 67.17
CA ASP A 248 -43.49 -7.33 67.66
C ASP A 248 -44.71 -6.54 68.15
N ALA A 249 -44.46 -5.44 68.87
CA ALA A 249 -45.49 -4.59 69.47
C ALA A 249 -46.33 -3.78 68.45
N ALA A 250 -45.96 -3.77 67.17
CA ALA A 250 -46.63 -3.08 66.08
C ALA A 250 -47.40 -4.02 65.13
N GLY A 251 -47.38 -5.35 65.41
CA GLY A 251 -47.99 -6.36 64.55
C GLY A 251 -47.13 -6.75 63.35
N GLY A 252 -45.84 -6.43 63.36
CA GLY A 252 -44.82 -6.95 62.46
C GLY A 252 -44.16 -8.23 63.00
N ALA A 253 -43.49 -8.95 62.11
CA ALA A 253 -42.73 -10.16 62.42
C ALA A 253 -41.23 -9.81 62.50
N ALA A 254 -40.66 -9.76 63.70
CA ALA A 254 -39.23 -9.56 63.91
C ALA A 254 -38.53 -10.93 64.04
N LEU A 255 -37.26 -11.05 63.64
CA LEU A 255 -36.52 -12.31 63.80
C LEU A 255 -36.30 -12.65 65.28
N ALA A 256 -36.41 -13.94 65.63
CA ALA A 256 -36.29 -14.43 67.01
C ALA A 256 -34.86 -14.25 67.59
N VAL A 257 -33.83 -14.38 66.74
CA VAL A 257 -32.41 -14.07 67.02
C VAL A 257 -31.78 -13.46 65.76
N PRO A 258 -30.57 -12.87 65.82
CA PRO A 258 -29.90 -12.35 64.63
C PRO A 258 -29.78 -13.40 63.52
N ALA A 259 -29.99 -12.99 62.27
CA ALA A 259 -30.12 -13.90 61.12
C ALA A 259 -28.97 -14.92 61.00
N ALA A 260 -27.71 -14.48 61.18
CA ALA A 260 -26.54 -15.36 61.11
C ALA A 260 -26.54 -16.47 62.18
N GLU A 261 -26.98 -16.15 63.40
CA GLU A 261 -27.10 -17.13 64.48
C GLU A 261 -28.29 -18.05 64.26
N LEU A 262 -29.41 -17.51 63.76
CA LEU A 262 -30.60 -18.29 63.44
C LEU A 262 -30.33 -19.36 62.38
N CYS A 263 -29.61 -19.00 61.31
CA CYS A 263 -29.28 -19.93 60.22
C CYS A 263 -28.37 -21.08 60.72
N LEU A 264 -27.38 -20.78 61.55
CA LEU A 264 -26.39 -21.75 62.02
C LEU A 264 -26.90 -22.72 63.11
N GLN A 265 -28.12 -22.49 63.63
CA GLN A 265 -28.78 -23.47 64.50
C GLN A 265 -29.23 -24.73 63.74
N CYS A 266 -29.40 -24.61 62.42
CA CYS A 266 -29.83 -25.70 61.53
C CYS A 266 -28.83 -26.02 60.41
N HIS A 267 -27.92 -25.10 60.06
CA HIS A 267 -26.93 -25.27 59.00
C HIS A 267 -25.49 -25.21 59.54
N ASP A 268 -24.62 -26.13 59.09
CA ASP A 268 -23.18 -26.04 59.37
C ASP A 268 -22.55 -24.83 58.65
N ASP A 269 -21.49 -24.27 59.23
CA ASP A 269 -20.75 -23.13 58.64
C ASP A 269 -19.99 -23.58 57.37
N PRO A 270 -20.43 -23.16 56.17
CA PRO A 270 -19.85 -23.65 54.92
C PRO A 270 -18.49 -23.00 54.61
N ALA A 271 -18.13 -21.89 55.25
CA ALA A 271 -16.87 -21.20 55.03
C ALA A 271 -15.72 -21.80 55.86
N ALA A 272 -16.03 -22.40 57.01
CA ALA A 272 -15.05 -23.00 57.92
C ALA A 272 -14.28 -24.20 57.32
N ALA A 273 -14.79 -24.79 56.23
CA ALA A 273 -14.21 -25.98 55.59
C ALA A 273 -13.06 -25.71 54.61
N PHE A 274 -12.77 -24.45 54.27
CA PHE A 274 -11.86 -24.09 53.18
C PHE A 274 -10.68 -23.23 53.65
N LYS A 275 -9.48 -23.42 53.06
CA LYS A 275 -8.30 -22.57 53.38
C LYS A 275 -8.50 -21.11 52.97
N MET A 276 -9.24 -20.87 51.89
CA MET A 276 -9.61 -19.55 51.40
C MET A 276 -11.14 -19.44 51.42
N PRO A 277 -11.76 -19.07 52.56
CA PRO A 277 -13.19 -18.87 52.62
C PRO A 277 -13.61 -17.65 51.76
N HIS A 278 -14.80 -17.70 51.16
CA HIS A 278 -15.38 -16.54 50.49
C HIS A 278 -15.90 -15.55 51.55
N GLU A 279 -15.54 -14.28 51.42
CA GLU A 279 -15.66 -13.31 52.52
C GLU A 279 -17.09 -13.09 53.04
N PRO A 280 -18.14 -12.92 52.20
CA PRO A 280 -19.52 -12.84 52.66
C PRO A 280 -20.00 -14.09 53.42
N ALA A 281 -19.50 -15.28 53.02
CA ALA A 281 -19.78 -16.52 53.72
C ALA A 281 -19.05 -16.60 55.07
N ALA A 282 -17.79 -16.16 55.13
CA ALA A 282 -17.01 -16.06 56.37
C ALA A 282 -17.60 -15.04 57.36
N ALA A 283 -18.19 -13.95 56.85
CA ALA A 283 -18.90 -12.92 57.61
C ALA A 283 -20.32 -13.36 58.04
N LYS A 284 -20.79 -14.53 57.59
CA LYS A 284 -22.11 -15.11 57.89
C LYS A 284 -23.28 -14.27 57.37
N GLU A 285 -23.09 -13.59 56.25
CA GLU A 285 -24.08 -12.73 55.60
C GLU A 285 -25.00 -13.53 54.66
N CYS A 286 -25.54 -14.66 55.14
CA CYS A 286 -26.25 -15.64 54.30
C CYS A 286 -27.43 -15.04 53.51
N GLY A 287 -28.09 -14.02 54.07
CA GLY A 287 -29.25 -13.34 53.48
C GLY A 287 -28.95 -12.48 52.25
N GLN A 288 -27.67 -12.20 51.95
CA GLN A 288 -27.30 -11.48 50.73
C GLN A 288 -27.40 -12.35 49.49
N CYS A 289 -27.22 -13.66 49.66
CA CYS A 289 -27.26 -14.64 48.56
C CYS A 289 -28.50 -15.54 48.64
N HIS A 290 -29.01 -15.82 49.84
CA HIS A 290 -30.17 -16.70 50.05
C HIS A 290 -31.41 -15.96 50.58
N ALA A 291 -32.57 -16.24 49.99
CA ALA A 291 -33.90 -15.78 50.37
C ALA A 291 -34.52 -16.79 51.36
N PRO A 292 -34.53 -16.51 52.68
CA PRO A 292 -34.89 -17.49 53.72
C PRO A 292 -36.36 -17.93 53.73
N HIS A 293 -37.24 -17.30 52.95
CA HIS A 293 -38.67 -17.66 52.88
C HIS A 293 -39.00 -18.44 51.61
N GLY A 294 -38.51 -17.99 50.46
CA GLY A 294 -38.77 -18.61 49.17
C GLY A 294 -38.10 -17.86 48.03
N SER A 295 -37.83 -18.58 46.95
CA SER A 295 -37.27 -18.06 45.71
C SER A 295 -37.85 -18.81 44.51
N SER A 296 -37.84 -18.16 43.35
CA SER A 296 -38.05 -18.82 42.06
C SER A 296 -36.85 -19.67 41.63
N ARG A 297 -35.76 -19.67 42.40
CA ARG A 297 -34.47 -20.30 42.06
C ARG A 297 -34.09 -21.43 43.02
N PRO A 298 -33.37 -22.47 42.54
CA PRO A 298 -32.84 -23.53 43.39
C PRO A 298 -31.96 -22.98 44.53
N ALA A 299 -31.83 -23.74 45.62
CA ALA A 299 -31.07 -23.35 46.82
C ALA A 299 -31.49 -21.99 47.43
N LEU A 300 -32.71 -21.54 47.15
CA LEU A 300 -33.28 -20.29 47.67
C LEU A 300 -32.45 -19.05 47.30
N LEU A 301 -31.81 -18.98 46.14
CA LEU A 301 -30.99 -17.80 45.80
C LEU A 301 -31.84 -16.54 45.60
N VAL A 302 -31.39 -15.38 46.08
CA VAL A 302 -32.10 -14.09 45.95
C VAL A 302 -32.16 -13.60 44.49
N ALA A 303 -31.17 -13.99 43.69
CA ALA A 303 -31.04 -13.68 42.27
C ALA A 303 -30.40 -14.87 41.54
N ASP A 304 -30.30 -14.79 40.21
CA ASP A 304 -29.56 -15.77 39.44
C ASP A 304 -28.07 -15.62 39.75
N GLU A 305 -27.34 -16.73 39.64
CA GLU A 305 -25.93 -16.81 40.03
C GLU A 305 -25.09 -15.69 39.40
N LYS A 306 -25.31 -15.40 38.13
CA LYS A 306 -24.67 -14.29 37.41
C LYS A 306 -24.92 -12.95 38.08
N ARG A 307 -26.19 -12.58 38.24
CA ARG A 307 -26.56 -11.29 38.83
C ARG A 307 -26.10 -11.17 40.27
N MET A 308 -26.30 -12.22 41.07
CA MET A 308 -25.94 -12.25 42.49
C MET A 308 -24.44 -12.02 42.69
N CYS A 309 -23.59 -12.71 41.92
CA CYS A 309 -22.15 -12.53 42.04
C CYS A 309 -21.70 -11.13 41.55
N LEU A 310 -22.28 -10.62 40.46
CA LEU A 310 -21.87 -9.33 39.87
C LEU A 310 -22.40 -8.10 40.61
N GLU A 311 -23.35 -8.27 41.55
CA GLU A 311 -23.75 -7.18 42.45
C GLU A 311 -22.62 -6.75 43.41
N CYS A 312 -21.66 -7.65 43.68
CA CYS A 312 -20.46 -7.35 44.48
C CYS A 312 -19.15 -7.43 43.69
N HIS A 313 -19.06 -8.29 42.67
CA HIS A 313 -17.85 -8.46 41.84
C HIS A 313 -17.92 -7.58 40.59
N GLU A 314 -16.89 -6.74 40.41
CA GLU A 314 -16.87 -5.68 39.40
C GLU A 314 -17.11 -6.21 37.97
N GLU A 315 -18.17 -5.73 37.33
CA GLU A 315 -18.61 -6.18 36.00
C GLU A 315 -17.56 -5.97 34.89
N SER A 316 -16.65 -5.00 35.07
CA SER A 316 -15.72 -4.53 34.05
C SER A 316 -14.77 -5.62 33.51
N SER A 317 -14.39 -6.61 34.34
CA SER A 317 -13.53 -7.74 33.95
C SER A 317 -14.30 -8.91 33.32
N PHE A 318 -15.64 -8.90 33.39
CA PHE A 318 -16.53 -9.89 32.77
C PHE A 318 -17.26 -9.37 31.53
N LEU A 319 -17.26 -8.04 31.32
CA LEU A 319 -18.05 -7.38 30.29
C LEU A 319 -17.41 -7.32 28.89
N ARG A 320 -16.21 -7.86 28.71
CA ARG A 320 -15.51 -7.76 27.42
C ARG A 320 -16.24 -8.53 26.31
N PRO A 321 -16.06 -8.15 25.03
CA PRO A 321 -16.83 -8.71 23.91
C PRO A 321 -16.70 -10.23 23.72
N VAL A 322 -15.53 -10.81 24.04
CA VAL A 322 -15.31 -12.26 23.94
C VAL A 322 -15.27 -12.82 25.35
N ARG A 323 -16.22 -13.68 25.66
CA ARG A 323 -16.40 -14.21 27.01
C ARG A 323 -16.25 -15.71 27.02
N HIS A 324 -15.68 -16.23 28.10
CA HIS A 324 -15.64 -17.67 28.35
C HIS A 324 -17.07 -18.15 28.58
N ALA A 325 -17.48 -19.27 27.98
CA ALA A 325 -18.88 -19.71 28.01
C ALA A 325 -19.43 -19.83 29.44
N PRO A 326 -18.77 -20.55 30.37
CA PRO A 326 -19.16 -20.56 31.79
C PRO A 326 -19.37 -19.17 32.42
N ALA A 327 -18.50 -18.21 32.13
CA ALA A 327 -18.62 -16.85 32.65
C ALA A 327 -19.74 -16.04 31.95
N SER A 328 -20.05 -16.35 30.70
CA SER A 328 -21.12 -15.74 29.91
C SER A 328 -22.49 -16.21 30.37
N ASP A 329 -22.57 -17.51 30.60
CA ASP A 329 -23.78 -18.26 30.97
C ASP A 329 -24.12 -18.04 32.44
N GLY A 330 -23.20 -17.46 33.22
CA GLY A 330 -23.43 -17.17 34.64
C GLY A 330 -23.12 -18.34 35.57
N ASP A 331 -22.47 -19.38 35.05
CA ASP A 331 -22.03 -20.56 35.80
C ASP A 331 -20.65 -20.30 36.42
N CYS A 332 -20.63 -19.33 37.34
CA CYS A 332 -19.43 -18.92 38.07
C CYS A 332 -18.89 -20.07 38.93
N THR A 333 -19.80 -20.87 39.48
CA THR A 333 -19.52 -21.97 40.38
C THR A 333 -19.03 -23.22 39.68
N ALA A 334 -19.11 -23.35 38.35
CA ALA A 334 -18.36 -24.39 37.62
C ALA A 334 -16.86 -24.34 37.94
N CYS A 335 -16.31 -23.13 38.06
CA CYS A 335 -14.89 -22.91 38.31
C CYS A 335 -14.60 -22.48 39.75
N HIS A 336 -15.50 -21.70 40.37
CA HIS A 336 -15.28 -21.10 41.69
C HIS A 336 -16.07 -21.79 42.81
N GLY A 337 -15.55 -21.76 44.02
CA GLY A 337 -16.29 -22.15 45.22
C GLY A 337 -17.06 -20.96 45.81
N ALA A 338 -18.39 -21.00 45.77
CA ALA A 338 -19.27 -19.92 46.26
C ALA A 338 -19.13 -19.61 47.75
N HIS A 339 -18.69 -20.58 48.57
CA HIS A 339 -18.47 -20.40 50.01
C HIS A 339 -16.98 -20.37 50.38
N GLY A 340 -16.09 -20.72 49.44
CA GLY A 340 -14.66 -20.86 49.67
C GLY A 340 -14.03 -21.98 48.83
N SER A 341 -12.70 -21.99 48.77
CA SER A 341 -11.91 -23.08 48.18
C SER A 341 -10.52 -23.21 48.83
N ASP A 342 -9.80 -24.28 48.52
CA ASP A 342 -8.41 -24.47 48.92
C ASP A 342 -7.40 -23.83 47.96
N ASN A 343 -7.82 -23.42 46.76
CA ASN A 343 -6.93 -22.84 45.75
C ASN A 343 -7.07 -21.31 45.65
N LYS A 344 -6.00 -20.65 45.19
CA LYS A 344 -5.96 -19.20 45.01
C LYS A 344 -7.06 -18.72 44.06
N GLY A 345 -7.70 -17.60 44.39
CA GLY A 345 -8.80 -17.05 43.59
C GLY A 345 -10.10 -17.84 43.68
N LEU A 346 -10.26 -18.65 44.74
CA LEU A 346 -11.44 -19.47 45.02
C LEU A 346 -11.73 -20.56 43.98
N LEU A 347 -10.72 -20.95 43.18
CA LEU A 347 -10.88 -21.98 42.15
C LEU A 347 -11.07 -23.36 42.76
N LYS A 348 -11.99 -24.18 42.21
CA LYS A 348 -12.24 -25.55 42.70
C LYS A 348 -11.04 -26.50 42.52
N GLN A 349 -10.13 -26.19 41.60
CA GLN A 349 -8.90 -26.94 41.33
C GLN A 349 -7.77 -26.00 40.91
N GLU A 350 -6.53 -26.50 40.87
CA GLU A 350 -5.38 -25.80 40.28
C GLU A 350 -5.65 -25.43 38.81
N THR A 351 -5.30 -24.20 38.42
CA THR A 351 -5.73 -23.53 37.17
C THR A 351 -5.60 -24.42 35.93
N ASN A 352 -4.47 -25.09 35.72
CA ASN A 352 -4.25 -25.89 34.51
C ASN A 352 -5.03 -27.21 34.50
N VAL A 353 -5.29 -27.80 35.68
CA VAL A 353 -6.11 -29.02 35.81
C VAL A 353 -7.57 -28.66 35.57
N LEU A 354 -8.00 -27.53 36.13
CA LEU A 354 -9.34 -26.99 35.93
C LEU A 354 -9.62 -26.73 34.43
N CYS A 355 -8.71 -26.04 33.75
CA CYS A 355 -8.84 -25.76 32.31
C CYS A 355 -8.80 -27.05 31.47
N ALA A 356 -7.88 -27.97 31.75
CA ALA A 356 -7.76 -29.23 31.00
C ALA A 356 -8.93 -30.19 31.21
N GLY A 357 -9.64 -30.09 32.35
CA GLY A 357 -10.85 -30.87 32.63
C GLY A 357 -11.99 -30.59 31.65
N CYS A 358 -12.05 -29.37 31.10
CA CYS A 358 -13.05 -28.98 30.09
C CYS A 358 -12.46 -28.90 28.67
N HIS A 359 -11.20 -28.47 28.52
CA HIS A 359 -10.50 -28.38 27.24
C HIS A 359 -9.73 -29.67 26.88
N THR A 360 -10.48 -30.73 26.62
CA THR A 360 -9.93 -32.04 26.26
C THR A 360 -9.20 -31.98 24.91
N GLY A 361 -7.93 -32.40 24.86
CA GLY A 361 -7.12 -32.45 23.62
C GLY A 361 -5.94 -31.47 23.53
N ILE A 362 -5.77 -30.59 24.53
CA ILE A 362 -4.65 -29.62 24.58
C ILE A 362 -3.40 -30.22 25.27
N LEU A 363 -3.60 -31.12 26.23
CA LEU A 363 -2.53 -31.87 26.90
C LEU A 363 -2.83 -33.38 26.81
N PRO A 364 -1.81 -34.25 26.75
CA PRO A 364 -2.05 -35.68 26.85
C PRO A 364 -2.61 -35.98 28.25
N VAL A 365 -3.90 -36.26 28.31
CA VAL A 365 -4.54 -36.87 29.47
C VAL A 365 -3.91 -38.25 29.67
N ALA A 366 -3.72 -38.67 30.92
CA ALA A 366 -3.07 -39.93 31.25
C ALA A 366 -3.65 -41.10 30.42
N GLY A 367 -2.85 -41.66 29.51
CA GLY A 367 -3.23 -42.78 28.64
C GLY A 367 -3.31 -42.50 27.13
N ALA A 368 -3.19 -41.25 26.67
CA ALA A 368 -3.13 -40.90 25.24
C ALA A 368 -1.67 -40.72 24.75
N ALA A 369 -1.37 -41.16 23.52
CA ALA A 369 -0.07 -40.93 22.89
C ALA A 369 0.19 -39.40 22.76
N PRO A 370 1.37 -38.90 23.17
CA PRO A 370 1.66 -37.47 23.07
C PRO A 370 1.75 -37.04 21.59
N PRO A 371 1.27 -35.83 21.24
CA PRO A 371 1.44 -35.30 19.89
C PRO A 371 2.93 -35.08 19.56
N ALA A 372 3.29 -35.20 18.27
CA ALA A 372 4.68 -35.22 17.81
C ALA A 372 5.47 -33.94 18.17
N VAL A 373 4.82 -32.77 18.16
CA VAL A 373 5.41 -31.50 18.59
C VAL A 373 4.43 -30.76 19.49
N VAL A 374 4.85 -30.48 20.73
CA VAL A 374 4.10 -29.68 21.72
C VAL A 374 4.78 -28.33 21.89
N HIS A 375 4.00 -27.25 21.94
CA HIS A 375 4.54 -25.92 22.21
C HIS A 375 5.04 -25.82 23.66
N ALA A 376 6.30 -25.40 23.85
CA ALA A 376 6.98 -25.41 25.15
C ALA A 376 6.24 -24.69 26.30
N PRO A 377 5.55 -23.54 26.11
CA PRO A 377 4.74 -22.91 27.17
C PRO A 377 3.62 -23.81 27.72
N LEU A 378 3.11 -24.72 26.89
CA LEU A 378 2.06 -25.66 27.27
C LEU A 378 2.58 -26.74 28.24
N VAL A 379 3.84 -27.14 28.09
CA VAL A 379 4.53 -28.10 28.96
C VAL A 379 4.87 -27.48 30.32
N LYS A 380 5.10 -26.16 30.36
CA LYS A 380 5.40 -25.41 31.60
C LYS A 380 4.16 -25.04 32.42
N ARG A 381 2.95 -25.38 31.96
CA ARG A 381 1.68 -25.30 32.70
C ARG A 381 1.33 -23.88 33.17
N ASP A 382 1.20 -22.93 32.25
CA ASP A 382 0.61 -21.62 32.57
C ASP A 382 -0.25 -21.12 31.40
N CYS A 383 -1.52 -21.53 31.39
CA CYS A 383 -2.48 -21.12 30.36
C CYS A 383 -2.76 -19.61 30.42
N THR A 384 -2.61 -19.00 31.60
CA THR A 384 -2.96 -17.60 31.86
C THR A 384 -1.94 -16.59 31.34
N VAL A 385 -0.77 -17.05 30.88
CA VAL A 385 0.19 -16.21 30.16
C VAL A 385 -0.33 -15.77 28.80
N CYS A 386 -1.19 -16.61 28.18
CA CYS A 386 -1.74 -16.35 26.86
C CYS A 386 -3.24 -16.10 26.88
N HIS A 387 -3.98 -16.69 27.84
CA HIS A 387 -5.43 -16.63 27.92
C HIS A 387 -5.94 -15.89 29.17
N GLU A 388 -7.01 -15.11 29.00
CA GLU A 388 -7.79 -14.50 30.06
C GLU A 388 -8.98 -15.41 30.41
N ALA A 389 -9.08 -15.87 31.65
CA ALA A 389 -9.96 -16.97 32.01
C ALA A 389 -11.46 -16.62 31.97
N HIS A 390 -11.82 -15.33 32.03
CA HIS A 390 -13.21 -14.87 32.10
C HIS A 390 -13.67 -14.19 30.82
N SER A 391 -13.01 -13.11 30.42
CA SER A 391 -13.35 -12.39 29.20
C SER A 391 -12.17 -11.58 28.63
N SER A 392 -12.11 -11.48 27.32
CA SER A 392 -11.10 -10.70 26.59
C SER A 392 -11.75 -9.81 25.53
N GLU A 393 -11.01 -8.77 25.14
CA GLU A 393 -11.28 -8.00 23.93
C GLU A 393 -11.04 -8.81 22.64
N ARG A 394 -10.42 -9.99 22.76
CA ARG A 394 -9.87 -10.77 21.65
C ARG A 394 -10.46 -12.17 21.61
N LYS A 395 -10.66 -12.70 20.39
CA LYS A 395 -11.13 -14.08 20.14
C LYS A 395 -10.22 -15.10 20.83
N ALA A 396 -10.80 -16.24 21.20
CA ALA A 396 -10.13 -17.29 21.97
C ALA A 396 -9.53 -16.81 23.31
N LEU A 397 -10.09 -15.71 23.87
CA LEU A 397 -9.72 -15.18 25.17
C LEU A 397 -8.24 -14.79 25.31
N LEU A 398 -7.60 -14.31 24.25
CA LEU A 398 -6.17 -13.98 24.34
C LEU A 398 -5.93 -12.72 25.19
N VAL A 399 -4.84 -12.70 25.97
CA VAL A 399 -4.47 -11.53 26.79
C VAL A 399 -3.96 -10.34 25.97
N ASP A 400 -3.49 -10.59 24.74
CA ASP A 400 -3.07 -9.59 23.76
C ASP A 400 -3.28 -10.14 22.33
N THR A 401 -2.94 -9.37 21.29
CA THR A 401 -2.97 -9.84 19.91
C THR A 401 -1.98 -10.98 19.69
N VAL A 402 -2.31 -11.89 18.77
CA VAL A 402 -1.45 -13.01 18.37
C VAL A 402 -0.03 -12.53 18.05
N GLY A 403 0.10 -11.46 17.26
CA GLY A 403 1.39 -10.87 16.91
C GLY A 403 2.19 -10.43 18.15
N THR A 404 1.59 -9.65 19.05
CA THR A 404 2.28 -9.20 20.27
C THR A 404 2.68 -10.38 21.17
N LEU A 405 1.78 -11.33 21.39
CA LEU A 405 2.03 -12.51 22.24
C LEU A 405 3.16 -13.37 21.69
N CYS A 406 3.06 -13.75 20.41
CA CYS A 406 4.03 -14.62 19.80
C CYS A 406 5.39 -13.93 19.68
N LEU A 407 5.45 -12.67 19.22
CA LEU A 407 6.72 -11.97 19.04
C LEU A 407 7.39 -11.57 20.35
N GLY A 408 6.62 -11.40 21.43
CA GLY A 408 7.15 -11.16 22.78
C GLY A 408 8.03 -12.31 23.30
N CYS A 409 7.80 -13.53 22.82
CA CYS A 409 8.65 -14.70 23.13
C CYS A 409 9.54 -15.13 21.95
N HIS A 410 9.12 -14.93 20.70
CA HIS A 410 9.85 -15.30 19.48
C HIS A 410 10.66 -14.14 18.90
N THR A 411 11.63 -13.64 19.66
CA THR A 411 12.43 -12.45 19.32
C THR A 411 13.19 -12.58 17.98
N LYS A 412 13.64 -13.78 17.59
CA LYS A 412 14.25 -14.00 16.27
C LYS A 412 13.27 -13.73 15.13
N VAL A 413 12.03 -14.23 15.26
CA VAL A 413 10.96 -14.00 14.26
C VAL A 413 10.57 -12.53 14.24
N GLN A 414 10.57 -11.86 15.40
CA GLN A 414 10.33 -10.42 15.47
C GLN A 414 11.31 -9.64 14.60
N LEU A 415 12.61 -9.97 14.65
CA LEU A 415 13.62 -9.35 13.79
C LEU A 415 13.35 -9.62 12.30
N GLU A 416 12.94 -10.84 11.94
CA GLU A 416 12.57 -11.19 10.56
C GLU A 416 11.37 -10.37 10.07
N THR A 417 10.34 -10.14 10.91
CA THR A 417 9.18 -9.30 10.56
C THR A 417 9.49 -7.80 10.45
N LEU A 418 10.64 -7.37 10.96
CA LEU A 418 11.15 -6.00 10.87
C LEU A 418 12.21 -5.85 9.76
N ALA A 419 12.53 -6.92 9.04
CA ALA A 419 13.48 -6.88 7.94
C ALA A 419 13.01 -5.97 6.80
N LYS A 420 13.95 -5.61 5.91
CA LYS A 420 13.72 -4.71 4.76
C LYS A 420 12.51 -5.12 3.91
N TYR A 421 12.33 -6.42 3.70
CA TYR A 421 11.17 -6.98 3.01
C TYR A 421 10.46 -7.99 3.92
N PRO A 422 9.48 -7.55 4.72
CA PRO A 422 8.76 -8.44 5.63
C PRO A 422 7.62 -9.17 4.90
N HIS A 423 7.35 -10.42 5.27
CA HIS A 423 6.19 -11.15 4.74
C HIS A 423 4.91 -10.53 5.33
N ALA A 424 3.99 -10.06 4.48
CA ALA A 424 2.85 -9.23 4.90
C ALA A 424 1.99 -9.86 6.01
N VAL A 425 1.72 -11.17 5.91
CA VAL A 425 0.96 -11.92 6.92
C VAL A 425 1.70 -11.96 8.26
N ALA A 426 3.02 -12.13 8.24
CA ALA A 426 3.85 -12.20 9.45
C ALA A 426 4.00 -10.81 10.10
N LYS A 427 4.21 -9.75 9.28
CA LYS A 427 4.22 -8.35 9.74
C LYS A 427 2.90 -7.92 10.37
N GLY A 428 1.79 -8.39 9.79
CA GLY A 428 0.45 -8.13 10.31
C GLY A 428 0.14 -8.85 11.62
N GLY A 429 1.02 -9.74 12.10
CA GLY A 429 0.82 -10.48 13.34
C GLY A 429 -0.18 -11.64 13.23
N ASP A 430 -0.53 -12.06 12.02
CA ASP A 430 -1.43 -13.20 11.79
C ASP A 430 -0.64 -14.53 11.75
N CYS A 431 0.02 -14.83 12.86
CA CYS A 431 0.86 -16.03 13.00
C CYS A 431 0.03 -17.31 12.88
N LEU A 432 -1.25 -17.26 13.28
CA LEU A 432 -2.16 -18.38 13.25
C LEU A 432 -2.64 -18.72 11.85
N ALA A 433 -2.37 -17.92 10.81
CA ALA A 433 -2.59 -18.34 9.43
C ALA A 433 -1.79 -19.61 9.11
N CYS A 434 -0.55 -19.67 9.60
CA CYS A 434 0.41 -20.72 9.29
C CYS A 434 0.68 -21.69 10.45
N HIS A 435 0.65 -21.21 11.69
CA HIS A 435 1.02 -21.99 12.87
C HIS A 435 -0.18 -22.50 13.68
N GLN A 436 0.02 -23.62 14.36
CA GLN A 436 -0.87 -24.21 15.36
C GLN A 436 -0.19 -24.13 16.74
N PRO A 437 -0.55 -23.15 17.57
CA PRO A 437 0.26 -22.71 18.72
C PRO A 437 0.24 -23.64 19.94
N HIS A 438 -0.52 -24.74 19.90
CA HIS A 438 -0.57 -25.70 21.01
C HIS A 438 0.23 -26.96 20.67
N THR A 439 -0.18 -27.64 19.61
CA THR A 439 0.37 -28.91 19.17
C THR A 439 0.30 -29.00 17.64
N SER A 440 1.24 -29.72 17.02
CA SER A 440 1.20 -30.03 15.59
C SER A 440 1.92 -31.34 15.29
N GLU A 441 1.57 -31.96 14.17
CA GLU A 441 2.29 -33.06 13.56
C GLU A 441 3.50 -32.60 12.71
N GLN A 442 3.58 -31.30 12.42
CA GLN A 442 4.62 -30.70 11.58
C GLN A 442 5.69 -29.99 12.43
N PRO A 443 6.98 -30.00 12.01
CA PRO A 443 8.03 -29.22 12.65
C PRO A 443 7.66 -27.73 12.75
N ALA A 444 8.19 -27.05 13.77
CA ALA A 444 7.92 -25.63 14.03
C ALA A 444 6.42 -25.29 14.18
N LEU A 445 5.58 -26.26 14.56
CA LEU A 445 4.16 -26.07 14.81
C LEU A 445 3.37 -25.55 13.59
N LEU A 446 3.72 -25.98 12.38
CA LEU A 446 2.96 -25.60 11.17
C LEU A 446 1.64 -26.35 11.09
N LYS A 447 0.60 -25.76 10.49
CA LYS A 447 -0.69 -26.46 10.27
C LYS A 447 -0.62 -27.58 9.23
N LYS A 448 0.29 -27.46 8.27
CA LYS A 448 0.52 -28.39 7.14
C LYS A 448 2.00 -28.33 6.76
N ALA A 449 2.44 -29.26 5.90
CA ALA A 449 3.74 -29.16 5.25
C ALA A 449 3.89 -27.80 4.54
N ALA A 450 5.09 -27.21 4.59
CA ALA A 450 5.33 -25.83 4.16
C ALA A 450 4.84 -25.54 2.73
N ALA A 451 5.11 -26.42 1.76
CA ALA A 451 4.67 -26.23 0.37
C ALA A 451 3.14 -26.18 0.21
N ALA A 452 2.42 -27.07 0.88
CA ALA A 452 0.95 -27.09 0.86
C ALA A 452 0.35 -25.86 1.55
N LEU A 453 0.97 -25.42 2.64
CA LEU A 453 0.56 -24.23 3.37
C LEU A 453 0.78 -22.95 2.55
N CYS A 454 1.91 -22.84 1.86
CA CYS A 454 2.18 -21.73 0.95
C CYS A 454 1.20 -21.73 -0.22
N ALA A 455 0.85 -22.90 -0.78
CA ALA A 455 -0.07 -23.01 -1.91
C ALA A 455 -1.52 -22.57 -1.57
N ASP A 456 -1.96 -22.70 -0.31
CA ASP A 456 -3.27 -22.23 0.14
C ASP A 456 -3.45 -20.71 -0.10
N CYS A 457 -2.36 -19.93 -0.01
CA CYS A 457 -2.35 -18.49 -0.27
C CYS A 457 -1.80 -18.15 -1.66
N HIS A 458 -0.77 -18.86 -2.12
CA HIS A 458 -0.15 -18.69 -3.41
C HIS A 458 -0.61 -19.80 -4.36
N ALA A 459 -1.85 -19.67 -4.84
CA ALA A 459 -2.61 -20.67 -5.61
C ALA A 459 -1.94 -21.18 -6.91
N ASP A 460 -0.84 -20.55 -7.27
CA ASP A 460 -0.02 -20.78 -8.45
C ASP A 460 1.22 -21.63 -8.16
N LEU A 461 1.64 -21.78 -6.89
CA LEU A 461 2.77 -22.61 -6.51
C LEU A 461 2.49 -24.07 -6.87
N GLY A 462 3.35 -24.68 -7.70
CA GLY A 462 3.25 -26.08 -8.10
C GLY A 462 2.33 -26.40 -9.29
N LYS A 463 1.64 -25.42 -9.89
CA LYS A 463 0.86 -25.64 -11.13
C LYS A 463 1.73 -25.49 -12.38
N LEU A 464 2.02 -26.58 -13.07
CA LEU A 464 2.70 -26.57 -14.36
C LEU A 464 1.79 -25.99 -15.45
N PRO A 465 2.23 -24.98 -16.23
CA PRO A 465 1.59 -24.66 -17.50
C PRO A 465 1.69 -25.88 -18.44
N ALA A 466 0.71 -26.08 -19.33
CA ALA A 466 0.69 -27.23 -20.23
C ALA A 466 1.96 -27.29 -21.10
N GLY A 467 2.75 -28.35 -20.97
CA GLY A 467 4.05 -28.51 -21.64
C GLY A 467 5.25 -27.81 -20.97
N GLY A 468 5.05 -27.23 -19.78
CA GLY A 468 6.08 -26.50 -19.05
C GLY A 468 7.08 -27.35 -18.26
N THR A 469 8.13 -26.68 -17.77
CA THR A 469 9.15 -27.20 -16.85
C THR A 469 8.95 -26.57 -15.47
N LEU A 470 8.96 -27.39 -14.41
CA LEU A 470 8.95 -26.94 -13.02
C LEU A 470 10.39 -27.02 -12.50
N HIS A 471 10.85 -26.02 -11.76
CA HIS A 471 12.17 -26.05 -11.13
C HIS A 471 12.20 -27.14 -10.05
N PRO A 472 13.20 -28.04 -10.00
CA PRO A 472 13.15 -29.20 -9.11
C PRO A 472 12.95 -28.86 -7.62
N PRO A 473 13.64 -27.87 -7.00
CA PRO A 473 13.33 -27.42 -5.65
C PRO A 473 11.89 -26.96 -5.44
N ALA A 474 11.26 -26.36 -6.46
CA ALA A 474 9.86 -25.98 -6.41
C ALA A 474 8.92 -27.19 -6.58
N ALA A 475 9.32 -28.20 -7.36
CA ALA A 475 8.61 -29.47 -7.51
C ALA A 475 8.62 -30.30 -6.22
N ASP A 476 9.77 -30.32 -5.52
CA ASP A 476 9.98 -31.06 -4.28
C ASP A 476 9.39 -30.34 -3.05
N GLY A 477 8.84 -29.13 -3.23
CA GLY A 477 8.27 -28.34 -2.14
C GLY A 477 9.32 -27.76 -1.18
N ALA A 478 10.58 -27.69 -1.60
CA ALA A 478 11.71 -27.18 -0.85
C ALA A 478 11.78 -25.63 -0.85
N CYS A 479 10.63 -24.97 -0.73
CA CYS A 479 10.50 -23.51 -0.85
C CYS A 479 11.37 -22.76 0.16
N LEU A 480 11.50 -23.35 1.36
CA LEU A 480 12.25 -22.74 2.44
C LEU A 480 13.74 -22.70 2.15
N ASP A 481 14.29 -23.52 1.26
CA ASP A 481 15.75 -23.51 0.99
C ASP A 481 16.23 -22.19 0.39
N CYS A 482 15.34 -21.48 -0.31
CA CYS A 482 15.61 -20.18 -0.88
C CYS A 482 14.86 -19.05 -0.16
N HIS A 483 13.68 -19.30 0.41
CA HIS A 483 12.82 -18.26 0.98
C HIS A 483 12.80 -18.20 2.52
N LEU A 484 12.65 -16.97 3.05
CA LEU A 484 12.44 -16.63 4.45
C LEU A 484 10.96 -16.29 4.69
N PRO A 485 10.16 -17.20 5.24
CA PRO A 485 8.69 -17.09 5.25
C PRO A 485 8.14 -15.96 6.13
N HIS A 486 8.93 -15.41 7.07
CA HIS A 486 8.49 -14.30 7.93
C HIS A 486 8.94 -12.92 7.40
N GLY A 487 10.01 -12.87 6.63
CA GLY A 487 10.65 -11.63 6.22
C GLY A 487 12.15 -11.80 6.01
N GLY A 488 12.71 -11.05 5.07
CA GLY A 488 14.11 -11.17 4.68
C GLY A 488 14.74 -9.87 4.19
N PRO A 489 16.07 -9.86 4.02
CA PRO A 489 16.80 -8.71 3.51
C PRO A 489 16.58 -8.47 2.01
N GLU A 490 16.14 -9.49 1.28
CA GLU A 490 16.02 -9.47 -0.18
C GLU A 490 14.57 -9.52 -0.68
N ARG A 491 14.35 -8.92 -1.85
CA ARG A 491 13.04 -8.91 -2.53
C ARG A 491 12.62 -10.33 -2.88
N GLY A 492 11.33 -10.64 -2.74
CA GLY A 492 10.85 -12.01 -2.88
C GLY A 492 11.21 -12.91 -1.70
N LEU A 493 11.65 -12.33 -0.57
CA LEU A 493 11.96 -13.04 0.67
C LEU A 493 13.11 -14.03 0.52
N LEU A 494 14.08 -13.75 -0.36
CA LEU A 494 15.23 -14.63 -0.52
C LEU A 494 16.14 -14.59 0.71
N ARG A 495 16.77 -15.72 1.02
CA ARG A 495 17.77 -15.85 2.09
C ARG A 495 19.04 -15.04 1.82
N GLN A 496 19.35 -14.82 0.55
CA GLN A 496 20.54 -14.12 0.08
C GLN A 496 20.28 -13.49 -1.30
N PRO A 497 21.16 -12.62 -1.81
CA PRO A 497 20.99 -12.02 -3.13
C PRO A 497 20.73 -13.08 -4.21
N LEU A 498 19.90 -12.74 -5.20
CA LEU A 498 19.42 -13.68 -6.24
C LEU A 498 20.57 -14.45 -6.91
N ALA A 499 21.63 -13.75 -7.33
CA ALA A 499 22.80 -14.37 -7.95
C ALA A 499 23.46 -15.43 -7.06
N ALA A 500 23.67 -15.11 -5.78
CA ALA A 500 24.24 -16.04 -4.81
C ALA A 500 23.29 -17.22 -4.54
N THR A 501 21.97 -16.97 -4.51
CA THR A 501 20.95 -18.02 -4.36
C THR A 501 21.01 -19.03 -5.50
N CYS A 502 21.08 -18.55 -6.74
CA CYS A 502 21.18 -19.42 -7.92
C CYS A 502 22.55 -20.12 -8.01
N ALA A 503 23.65 -19.39 -7.77
CA ALA A 503 25.01 -19.93 -7.84
C ALA A 503 25.34 -20.98 -6.77
N ALA A 504 24.57 -21.04 -5.67
CA ALA A 504 24.71 -22.07 -4.66
C ALA A 504 24.36 -23.48 -5.20
N CYS A 505 23.62 -23.57 -6.30
CA CYS A 505 23.20 -24.84 -6.90
C CYS A 505 23.50 -24.95 -8.41
N HIS A 506 23.56 -23.85 -9.14
CA HIS A 506 23.79 -23.82 -10.58
C HIS A 506 25.14 -23.22 -10.92
N ASP A 507 25.88 -23.89 -11.81
CA ASP A 507 27.01 -23.26 -12.47
C ASP A 507 26.47 -22.23 -13.47
N THR A 508 26.72 -20.95 -13.23
CA THR A 508 26.26 -19.85 -14.09
C THR A 508 27.08 -19.75 -15.38
N GLY A 509 28.02 -20.67 -15.63
CA GLY A 509 28.73 -20.78 -16.90
C GLY A 509 29.67 -19.61 -17.18
N SER A 510 30.17 -18.95 -16.13
CA SER A 510 31.18 -17.89 -16.24
C SER A 510 32.56 -18.48 -15.98
N PRO A 511 33.34 -18.89 -17.00
CA PRO A 511 34.72 -19.25 -16.76
C PRO A 511 35.48 -18.01 -16.32
N ALA A 512 36.11 -18.08 -15.15
CA ALA A 512 37.10 -17.09 -14.74
C ALA A 512 38.30 -17.16 -15.70
N GLY A 513 38.35 -16.24 -16.67
CA GLY A 513 39.42 -16.14 -17.67
C GLY A 513 39.37 -14.83 -18.44
N ALA A 514 40.54 -14.36 -18.91
CA ALA A 514 40.66 -13.10 -19.65
C ALA A 514 39.91 -13.17 -20.99
N GLY A 515 38.90 -12.31 -21.17
CA GLY A 515 38.18 -12.13 -22.44
C GLY A 515 36.71 -12.53 -22.45
N TRP A 516 36.20 -13.21 -21.41
CA TRP A 516 34.77 -13.51 -21.31
C TRP A 516 33.98 -12.29 -20.79
N ARG A 517 32.97 -11.84 -21.53
CA ARG A 517 32.06 -10.76 -21.10
C ARG A 517 30.66 -11.32 -20.94
N GLY A 518 30.13 -11.21 -19.72
CA GLY A 518 28.78 -11.60 -19.37
C GLY A 518 27.75 -10.61 -19.91
N HIS A 519 26.58 -11.11 -20.30
CA HIS A 519 25.43 -10.26 -20.59
C HIS A 519 25.05 -9.47 -19.31
N GLU A 520 24.68 -8.19 -19.41
CA GLU A 520 24.50 -7.28 -18.24
C GLU A 520 23.58 -7.88 -17.13
N PRO A 521 22.36 -8.38 -17.43
CA PRO A 521 21.54 -9.14 -16.49
C PRO A 521 22.24 -10.28 -15.75
N VAL A 522 23.19 -10.96 -16.38
CA VAL A 522 23.96 -12.05 -15.78
C VAL A 522 25.11 -11.51 -14.94
N ALA A 523 25.83 -10.50 -15.44
CA ALA A 523 26.91 -9.82 -14.72
C ALA A 523 26.42 -9.12 -13.44
N THR A 524 25.20 -8.57 -13.46
CA THR A 524 24.56 -7.90 -12.32
C THR A 524 23.75 -8.85 -11.44
N GLY A 525 23.61 -10.13 -11.82
CA GLY A 525 22.92 -11.12 -11.01
C GLY A 525 21.39 -11.10 -11.11
N ASN A 526 20.83 -10.42 -12.11
CA ASN A 526 19.41 -10.35 -12.42
C ASN A 526 18.96 -11.51 -13.32
N CYS A 527 19.12 -12.74 -12.83
CA CYS A 527 18.79 -13.96 -13.57
C CYS A 527 17.30 -14.04 -13.98
N THR A 528 16.41 -13.43 -13.18
CA THR A 528 14.97 -13.48 -13.38
C THR A 528 14.45 -12.56 -14.48
N ALA A 529 15.31 -11.73 -15.07
CA ALA A 529 14.98 -11.00 -16.30
C ALA A 529 14.66 -11.95 -17.45
N CYS A 530 15.33 -13.11 -17.48
CA CYS A 530 15.24 -14.08 -18.57
C CYS A 530 14.68 -15.43 -18.12
N HIS A 531 14.85 -15.81 -16.86
CA HIS A 531 14.39 -17.09 -16.32
C HIS A 531 13.26 -16.91 -15.30
N ASP A 532 12.24 -17.78 -15.37
CA ASP A 532 11.30 -17.95 -14.26
C ASP A 532 11.88 -19.02 -13.31
N PRO A 533 12.30 -18.67 -12.09
CA PRO A 533 13.01 -19.58 -11.20
C PRO A 533 12.11 -20.67 -10.64
N HIS A 534 10.79 -20.60 -10.82
CA HIS A 534 9.85 -21.58 -10.29
C HIS A 534 9.30 -22.46 -11.41
N ARG A 535 8.80 -21.86 -12.50
CA ARG A 535 8.20 -22.61 -13.60
C ARG A 535 8.12 -21.81 -14.88
N SER A 536 8.31 -22.46 -16.02
CA SER A 536 8.05 -21.84 -17.32
C SER A 536 7.38 -22.81 -18.30
N GLY A 537 6.67 -22.26 -19.29
CA GLY A 537 6.24 -23.00 -20.48
C GLY A 537 7.39 -23.37 -21.44
N GLN A 538 8.62 -22.90 -21.19
CA GLN A 538 9.80 -23.11 -22.02
C GLN A 538 10.83 -24.03 -21.36
N LYS A 539 11.68 -24.66 -22.17
CA LYS A 539 12.84 -25.42 -21.68
C LYS A 539 13.81 -24.49 -20.93
N ALA A 540 14.58 -25.05 -20.00
CA ALA A 540 15.54 -24.30 -19.16
C ALA A 540 14.91 -23.10 -18.41
N LEU A 541 13.61 -23.17 -18.14
CA LEU A 541 12.87 -22.19 -17.36
C LEU A 541 12.88 -20.75 -17.95
N LEU A 542 13.01 -20.58 -19.27
CA LEU A 542 13.01 -19.24 -19.89
C LEU A 542 11.64 -18.57 -19.81
N SER A 543 11.56 -17.29 -19.43
CA SER A 543 10.29 -16.57 -19.27
C SER A 543 9.49 -16.43 -20.58
N ALA A 544 10.15 -16.53 -21.73
CA ALA A 544 9.55 -16.55 -23.08
C ALA A 544 10.44 -17.35 -24.06
N GLU A 545 9.99 -17.57 -25.29
CA GLU A 545 10.85 -18.11 -26.36
C GLU A 545 12.08 -17.22 -26.57
N ALA A 546 13.25 -17.82 -26.76
CA ALA A 546 14.54 -17.14 -26.76
C ALA A 546 14.58 -15.93 -27.72
N GLY A 547 14.14 -16.07 -28.97
CA GLY A 547 14.15 -14.95 -29.94
C GLY A 547 13.28 -13.77 -29.54
N LYS A 548 12.08 -14.03 -28.98
CA LYS A 548 11.19 -12.98 -28.46
C LYS A 548 11.78 -12.34 -27.20
N LEU A 549 12.39 -13.14 -26.33
CA LEU A 549 13.02 -12.67 -25.10
C LEU A 549 14.18 -11.73 -25.41
N CYS A 550 15.03 -12.06 -26.39
CA CYS A 550 16.11 -11.19 -26.85
C CYS A 550 15.56 -9.87 -27.43
N ALA A 551 14.52 -9.93 -28.26
CA ALA A 551 13.92 -8.74 -28.88
C ALA A 551 13.26 -7.76 -27.90
N LEU A 552 12.94 -8.18 -26.67
CA LEU A 552 12.42 -7.27 -25.62
C LEU A 552 13.45 -6.22 -25.20
N CYS A 553 14.74 -6.55 -25.29
CA CYS A 553 15.83 -5.64 -24.93
C CYS A 553 16.61 -5.16 -26.15
N HIS A 554 16.64 -5.96 -27.22
CA HIS A 554 17.36 -5.67 -28.46
C HIS A 554 16.36 -5.35 -29.58
N GLU A 555 15.67 -4.22 -29.47
CA GLU A 555 14.69 -3.77 -30.47
C GLU A 555 15.32 -3.64 -31.87
N ASP A 556 16.63 -3.36 -31.93
CA ASP A 556 17.40 -3.19 -33.15
C ASP A 556 17.72 -4.50 -33.88
N VAL A 557 17.54 -5.68 -33.25
CA VAL A 557 17.70 -6.97 -33.95
C VAL A 557 16.41 -7.44 -34.63
N ALA A 558 15.26 -6.87 -34.24
CA ALA A 558 13.99 -7.19 -34.89
C ALA A 558 13.96 -6.54 -36.27
N ALA A 559 13.90 -7.36 -37.32
CA ALA A 559 13.91 -6.85 -38.69
C ALA A 559 12.70 -5.94 -38.96
N PRO A 560 12.91 -4.66 -39.32
CA PRO A 560 11.82 -3.77 -39.67
C PRO A 560 11.19 -4.20 -41.00
N LYS A 561 9.93 -3.79 -41.24
CA LYS A 561 9.16 -4.24 -42.42
C LYS A 561 9.79 -3.85 -43.76
N ASP A 562 10.66 -2.85 -43.76
CA ASP A 562 11.38 -2.29 -44.91
C ASP A 562 12.85 -2.75 -45.00
N ALA A 563 13.27 -3.74 -44.21
CA ALA A 563 14.61 -4.32 -44.33
C ALA A 563 14.83 -4.88 -45.76
N ALA A 564 15.92 -4.44 -46.40
CA ALA A 564 16.27 -4.87 -47.76
C ALA A 564 16.87 -6.28 -47.79
N SER A 565 17.57 -6.67 -46.72
CA SER A 565 18.15 -8.00 -46.52
C SER A 565 17.92 -8.44 -45.08
N ILE A 566 17.49 -9.68 -44.87
CA ILE A 566 17.40 -10.30 -43.53
C ILE A 566 18.23 -11.57 -43.58
N HIS A 567 19.13 -11.74 -42.63
CA HIS A 567 19.96 -12.93 -42.55
C HIS A 567 19.12 -14.10 -42.01
N PRO A 568 18.95 -15.23 -42.72
CA PRO A 568 17.99 -16.26 -42.30
C PRO A 568 18.19 -16.80 -40.87
N PRO A 569 19.42 -17.04 -40.37
CA PRO A 569 19.66 -17.45 -38.97
C PRO A 569 19.18 -16.43 -37.92
N SER A 570 19.05 -15.14 -38.26
CA SER A 570 18.65 -14.10 -37.31
C SER A 570 17.17 -14.15 -36.94
N ARG A 571 16.34 -14.93 -37.65
CA ARG A 571 14.89 -15.03 -37.40
C ARG A 571 14.56 -15.85 -36.16
N ASP A 572 15.13 -17.05 -36.06
CA ASP A 572 14.75 -18.03 -35.04
C ASP A 572 15.96 -18.68 -34.33
N GLY A 573 17.17 -18.51 -34.87
CA GLY A 573 18.41 -19.18 -34.45
C GLY A 573 19.38 -18.26 -33.71
N CYS A 574 18.90 -17.34 -32.88
CA CYS A 574 19.76 -16.32 -32.22
C CYS A 574 20.92 -16.96 -31.45
N LEU A 575 20.65 -18.09 -30.79
CA LEU A 575 21.65 -18.81 -30.02
C LEU A 575 22.64 -19.56 -30.90
N ASP A 576 22.45 -19.72 -32.20
CA ASP A 576 23.42 -20.39 -33.07
C ASP A 576 24.71 -19.57 -33.23
N CYS A 577 24.58 -18.25 -33.10
CA CYS A 577 25.70 -17.32 -33.16
C CYS A 577 26.04 -16.71 -31.79
N HIS A 578 25.05 -16.51 -30.90
CA HIS A 578 25.25 -15.85 -29.60
C HIS A 578 25.22 -16.82 -28.40
N LEU A 579 25.87 -16.41 -27.32
CA LEU A 579 25.76 -17.03 -26.00
C LEU A 579 24.91 -16.13 -25.09
N ALA A 580 23.74 -16.63 -24.67
CA ALA A 580 22.77 -15.87 -23.88
C ALA A 580 23.29 -15.35 -22.52
N HIS A 581 24.30 -16.03 -21.95
CA HIS A 581 24.88 -15.62 -20.66
C HIS A 581 26.15 -14.78 -20.80
N GLY A 582 26.75 -14.75 -21.98
CA GLY A 582 28.03 -14.09 -22.25
C GLY A 582 28.95 -14.94 -23.13
N GLY A 583 29.82 -14.27 -23.88
CA GLY A 583 30.70 -14.92 -24.86
C GLY A 583 32.07 -14.25 -24.95
N GLN A 584 32.96 -14.87 -25.73
CA GLN A 584 34.32 -14.36 -25.96
C GLN A 584 34.41 -13.40 -27.15
N GLY A 585 33.46 -13.48 -28.11
CA GLY A 585 33.40 -12.56 -29.24
C GLY A 585 32.67 -11.25 -28.92
N ALA A 586 32.97 -10.18 -29.67
CA ALA A 586 32.23 -8.92 -29.61
C ALA A 586 30.73 -9.18 -29.85
N GLY A 587 29.84 -8.55 -29.06
CA GLY A 587 28.40 -8.82 -29.12
C GLY A 587 27.98 -10.19 -28.58
N PHE A 588 28.78 -10.80 -27.68
CA PHE A 588 28.50 -12.10 -27.06
C PHE A 588 28.41 -13.25 -28.06
N LEU A 589 29.14 -13.15 -29.17
CA LEU A 589 29.26 -14.25 -30.12
C LEU A 589 29.95 -15.46 -29.48
N ARG A 590 29.50 -16.65 -29.89
CA ARG A 590 30.08 -17.94 -29.50
C ARG A 590 31.57 -18.00 -29.81
N GLU A 591 31.94 -17.50 -30.97
CA GLU A 591 33.31 -17.44 -31.48
C GLU A 591 33.53 -16.11 -32.21
N PRO A 592 34.77 -15.60 -32.30
CA PRO A 592 35.07 -14.40 -33.08
C PRO A 592 34.80 -14.59 -34.59
N ALA A 593 34.35 -13.53 -35.26
CA ALA A 593 34.42 -13.45 -36.71
C ALA A 593 35.90 -13.35 -37.15
N PRO A 594 36.31 -14.00 -38.26
CA PRO A 594 35.47 -14.65 -39.27
C PRO A 594 35.16 -16.14 -39.02
N ALA A 595 35.79 -16.79 -38.03
CA ALA A 595 35.66 -18.23 -37.79
C ALA A 595 34.19 -18.67 -37.62
N LEU A 596 33.40 -17.89 -36.86
CA LEU A 596 31.98 -18.14 -36.68
C LEU A 596 31.20 -18.14 -38.01
N CYS A 597 31.50 -17.20 -38.90
CA CYS A 597 30.81 -17.06 -40.18
C CYS A 597 31.16 -18.23 -41.12
N PHE A 598 32.43 -18.65 -41.13
CA PHE A 598 32.89 -19.77 -41.96
C PHE A 598 32.36 -21.13 -41.49
N GLY A 599 31.84 -21.23 -40.26
CA GLY A 599 31.07 -22.39 -39.82
C GLY A 599 29.82 -22.66 -40.69
N CYS A 600 29.29 -21.63 -41.35
CA CYS A 600 28.11 -21.72 -42.22
C CYS A 600 28.38 -21.27 -43.68
N HIS A 601 29.39 -20.43 -43.92
CA HIS A 601 29.72 -19.88 -45.23
C HIS A 601 31.07 -20.40 -45.76
N ASP A 602 31.04 -21.11 -46.89
CA ASP A 602 32.26 -21.60 -47.55
C ASP A 602 32.99 -20.45 -48.27
N GLU A 603 34.13 -20.05 -47.71
CA GLU A 603 34.98 -18.94 -48.18
C GLU A 603 35.68 -19.24 -49.51
N LYS A 604 35.76 -20.53 -49.90
CA LYS A 604 36.38 -20.99 -51.14
C LYS A 604 35.38 -21.15 -52.28
N SER A 605 34.09 -21.00 -51.99
CA SER A 605 33.05 -21.15 -53.00
C SER A 605 33.15 -20.03 -54.05
N ALA A 606 33.02 -20.40 -55.33
CA ALA A 606 33.11 -19.44 -56.44
C ALA A 606 32.08 -18.31 -56.32
N GLY A 607 30.91 -18.59 -55.73
CA GLY A 607 29.88 -17.58 -55.45
C GLY A 607 30.28 -16.58 -54.36
N PHE A 608 30.93 -17.06 -53.29
CA PHE A 608 31.47 -16.20 -52.24
C PHE A 608 32.60 -15.33 -52.79
N THR A 609 33.58 -15.91 -53.49
CA THR A 609 34.71 -15.20 -54.08
C THR A 609 34.24 -14.12 -55.08
N ALA A 610 33.26 -14.43 -55.94
CA ALA A 610 32.72 -13.46 -56.88
C ALA A 610 31.99 -12.29 -56.18
N SER A 611 31.26 -12.58 -55.10
CA SER A 611 30.53 -11.56 -54.32
C SER A 611 31.46 -10.64 -53.54
N HIS A 612 32.65 -11.12 -53.17
CA HIS A 612 33.69 -10.36 -52.47
C HIS A 612 34.83 -9.90 -53.41
N LEU A 613 34.53 -9.79 -54.71
CA LEU A 613 35.41 -9.21 -55.73
C LEU A 613 36.79 -9.89 -55.83
N GLY A 614 36.86 -11.20 -55.56
CA GLY A 614 38.11 -11.97 -55.64
C GLY A 614 39.12 -11.68 -54.52
N ARG A 615 38.72 -10.95 -53.47
CA ARG A 615 39.58 -10.66 -52.32
C ARG A 615 39.58 -11.81 -51.33
N ASP A 616 40.73 -12.07 -50.72
CA ASP A 616 40.87 -13.08 -49.66
C ASP A 616 40.15 -12.60 -48.39
N PRO A 617 39.12 -13.31 -47.92
CA PRO A 617 38.37 -12.92 -46.72
C PRO A 617 39.13 -13.19 -45.42
N GLN A 618 40.29 -13.87 -45.47
CA GLN A 618 41.10 -14.15 -44.29
C GLN A 618 41.72 -12.85 -43.74
N GLY A 619 41.35 -12.51 -42.50
CA GLY A 619 41.79 -11.27 -41.85
C GLY A 619 40.89 -10.05 -42.10
N MET A 620 39.78 -10.20 -42.82
CA MET A 620 38.78 -9.13 -42.97
C MET A 620 37.86 -9.02 -41.74
N ASP A 621 37.54 -7.78 -41.35
CA ASP A 621 36.45 -7.53 -40.41
C ASP A 621 35.10 -7.60 -41.15
N CYS A 622 34.49 -8.79 -41.09
CA CYS A 622 33.21 -9.08 -41.72
C CYS A 622 32.10 -8.16 -41.17
N LEU A 623 32.15 -7.81 -39.88
CA LEU A 623 31.13 -7.01 -39.22
C LEU A 623 31.30 -5.51 -39.50
N GLY A 624 32.49 -5.07 -39.87
CA GLY A 624 32.74 -3.71 -40.34
C GLY A 624 32.01 -3.39 -41.64
N CYS A 625 31.76 -4.40 -42.47
CA CYS A 625 31.05 -4.24 -43.75
C CYS A 625 29.61 -4.76 -43.72
N HIS A 626 29.33 -5.81 -42.94
CA HIS A 626 28.02 -6.45 -42.89
C HIS A 626 27.27 -6.22 -41.56
N GLU A 627 25.96 -6.04 -41.66
CA GLU A 627 25.00 -6.13 -40.57
C GLU A 627 24.30 -7.50 -40.64
N PRO A 628 24.77 -8.49 -39.85
CA PRO A 628 24.40 -9.90 -40.00
C PRO A 628 23.00 -10.23 -39.47
N HIS A 629 22.23 -9.28 -38.94
CA HIS A 629 20.85 -9.51 -38.50
C HIS A 629 19.88 -9.16 -39.63
N HIS A 630 19.87 -7.88 -40.00
CA HIS A 630 19.11 -7.31 -41.09
C HIS A 630 19.76 -6.00 -41.53
N SER A 631 19.62 -5.65 -42.79
CA SER A 631 20.15 -4.39 -43.32
C SER A 631 19.24 -3.73 -44.33
N THR A 632 19.33 -2.41 -44.42
CA THR A 632 18.80 -1.60 -45.52
C THR A 632 19.65 -1.72 -46.79
N GLY A 633 20.90 -2.18 -46.67
CA GLY A 633 21.78 -2.52 -47.80
C GLY A 633 21.49 -3.90 -48.39
N ARG A 634 21.69 -4.04 -49.70
CA ARG A 634 21.67 -5.36 -50.37
C ARG A 634 22.88 -6.19 -49.92
N GLY A 635 22.69 -7.49 -49.75
CA GLY A 635 23.77 -8.40 -49.34
C GLY A 635 24.25 -8.16 -47.90
N LEU A 636 23.35 -7.68 -47.03
CA LEU A 636 23.64 -7.35 -45.62
C LEU A 636 24.67 -6.25 -45.42
N LEU A 637 25.03 -5.45 -46.43
CA LEU A 637 25.96 -4.33 -46.26
C LEU A 637 25.40 -3.27 -45.30
N VAL A 638 26.23 -2.69 -44.44
CA VAL A 638 25.81 -1.61 -43.52
C VAL A 638 25.22 -0.39 -44.26
N ALA A 639 24.40 0.40 -43.57
CA ALA A 639 23.47 1.35 -44.18
C ALA A 639 24.11 2.46 -45.05
N SER A 640 25.32 2.91 -44.72
CA SER A 640 25.99 3.99 -45.46
C SER A 640 27.08 3.41 -46.35
N ALA A 641 26.95 3.54 -47.66
CA ALA A 641 28.00 3.24 -48.62
C ALA A 641 28.59 4.54 -49.20
N HIS A 642 29.92 4.59 -49.31
CA HIS A 642 30.58 5.68 -50.03
C HIS A 642 30.21 5.57 -51.52
N PRO A 643 29.82 6.66 -52.22
CA PRO A 643 29.26 6.56 -53.57
C PRO A 643 30.14 5.77 -54.58
N PRO A 644 31.47 5.97 -54.67
CA PRO A 644 32.32 5.15 -55.54
C PRO A 644 32.23 3.64 -55.25
N PHE A 645 32.13 3.26 -53.97
CA PHE A 645 31.97 1.86 -53.57
C PHE A 645 30.57 1.33 -53.91
N GLY A 646 29.52 2.11 -53.61
CA GLY A 646 28.13 1.77 -53.93
C GLY A 646 27.87 1.61 -55.42
N ASP A 647 28.52 2.46 -56.24
CA ASP A 647 28.43 2.46 -57.70
C ASP A 647 29.40 1.47 -58.37
N ARG A 648 30.23 0.78 -57.57
CA ARG A 648 31.29 -0.16 -58.01
C ARG A 648 32.36 0.48 -58.89
N ASP A 649 32.58 1.77 -58.74
CA ASP A 649 33.68 2.50 -59.35
C ASP A 649 34.93 2.42 -58.47
N CYS A 650 35.61 1.27 -58.52
CA CYS A 650 36.83 1.05 -57.76
C CYS A 650 38.04 1.77 -58.37
N ALA A 651 38.01 2.03 -59.69
CA ALA A 651 39.15 2.58 -60.44
C ALA A 651 39.41 4.05 -60.13
N SER A 652 38.39 4.79 -59.68
CA SER A 652 38.54 6.18 -59.24
C SER A 652 39.38 6.35 -57.97
N CYS A 653 39.66 5.26 -57.24
CA CYS A 653 40.50 5.32 -56.02
C CYS A 653 41.59 4.23 -55.96
N HIS A 654 41.48 3.14 -56.72
CA HIS A 654 42.43 2.02 -56.70
C HIS A 654 43.02 1.73 -58.08
N ASP A 655 44.35 1.71 -58.17
CA ASP A 655 45.10 1.23 -59.34
C ASP A 655 45.29 -0.30 -59.32
N GLY A 656 44.21 -1.06 -59.10
CA GLY A 656 44.22 -2.53 -59.05
C GLY A 656 44.31 -3.12 -57.64
N THR A 657 45.19 -4.10 -57.40
CA THR A 657 45.31 -4.78 -56.09
C THR A 657 46.21 -4.05 -55.09
N ALA A 658 46.93 -3.01 -55.51
CA ALA A 658 47.88 -2.29 -54.66
C ALA A 658 47.17 -1.36 -53.64
N PRO A 659 47.73 -1.19 -52.42
CA PRO A 659 47.27 -0.18 -51.47
C PRO A 659 47.40 1.23 -52.07
N ILE A 660 46.52 2.14 -51.64
CA ILE A 660 46.60 3.56 -52.00
C ILE A 660 47.93 4.11 -51.46
N ALA A 661 48.80 4.63 -52.34
CA ALA A 661 50.14 5.07 -51.96
C ALA A 661 50.15 6.34 -51.09
N ASP A 662 49.20 7.25 -51.32
CA ASP A 662 48.95 8.43 -50.49
C ASP A 662 47.45 8.59 -50.27
N GLN A 663 46.98 8.17 -49.09
CA GLN A 663 45.56 8.25 -48.72
C GLN A 663 45.08 9.70 -48.69
N ARG A 664 45.85 10.61 -48.11
CA ARG A 664 45.47 12.02 -47.96
C ARG A 664 45.28 12.68 -49.32
N GLN A 665 46.24 12.51 -50.21
CA GLN A 665 46.16 13.08 -51.55
C GLN A 665 44.97 12.51 -52.33
N THR A 666 44.69 11.22 -52.18
CA THR A 666 43.57 10.56 -52.87
C THR A 666 42.22 11.09 -52.37
N CYS A 667 42.03 11.23 -51.05
CA CYS A 667 40.79 11.74 -50.48
C CYS A 667 40.55 13.23 -50.83
N LEU A 668 41.60 14.07 -50.77
CA LEU A 668 41.48 15.51 -51.02
C LEU A 668 41.21 15.87 -52.49
N GLN A 669 41.42 14.95 -53.44
CA GLN A 669 41.03 15.15 -54.84
C GLN A 669 39.51 15.34 -55.03
N CYS A 670 38.71 14.79 -54.11
CA CYS A 670 37.25 14.93 -54.10
C CYS A 670 36.72 15.70 -52.88
N HIS A 671 37.47 15.76 -51.77
CA HIS A 671 37.13 16.50 -50.55
C HIS A 671 37.89 17.83 -50.44
N ASP A 672 37.74 18.68 -51.45
CA ASP A 672 38.46 19.96 -51.62
C ASP A 672 38.09 21.06 -50.59
N GLY A 673 36.99 20.89 -49.86
CA GLY A 673 36.53 21.82 -48.83
C GLY A 673 37.18 21.68 -47.45
N LEU A 674 38.11 20.73 -47.25
CA LEU A 674 38.78 20.51 -45.97
C LEU A 674 39.96 21.49 -45.77
N PRO A 675 40.14 22.08 -44.58
CA PRO A 675 41.22 23.02 -44.33
C PRO A 675 42.60 22.32 -44.35
N GLU A 676 43.58 22.96 -44.98
CA GLU A 676 44.97 22.47 -44.95
C GLU A 676 45.50 22.44 -43.50
N PRO A 677 46.03 21.31 -43.00
CA PRO A 677 46.53 21.16 -41.64
C PRO A 677 47.64 22.14 -41.24
N THR A 678 48.36 22.70 -42.22
CA THR A 678 49.44 23.69 -42.01
C THR A 678 48.95 25.14 -42.07
N ALA A 679 47.65 25.37 -42.25
CA ALA A 679 47.10 26.72 -42.32
C ALA A 679 47.30 27.45 -40.98
N ALA A 680 47.89 28.65 -41.06
CA ALA A 680 48.24 29.43 -39.88
C ALA A 680 46.99 29.80 -39.05
N GLY A 681 47.05 29.55 -37.74
CA GLY A 681 45.98 29.89 -36.80
C GLY A 681 44.93 28.80 -36.56
N LEU A 682 45.09 27.60 -37.14
CA LEU A 682 44.25 26.43 -36.85
C LEU A 682 44.89 25.52 -35.80
N THR A 683 44.10 25.11 -34.82
CA THR A 683 44.35 23.93 -34.00
C THR A 683 43.84 22.73 -34.77
N VAL A 684 44.72 21.77 -35.07
CA VAL A 684 44.39 20.57 -35.85
C VAL A 684 44.48 19.33 -34.97
N HIS A 685 43.57 18.39 -35.18
CA HIS A 685 43.58 17.10 -34.51
C HIS A 685 44.70 16.24 -35.10
N ALA A 686 45.50 15.57 -34.25
CA ALA A 686 46.75 14.92 -34.70
C ALA A 686 46.54 13.87 -35.82
N PRO A 687 45.58 12.92 -35.71
CA PRO A 687 45.27 12.00 -36.82
C PRO A 687 44.93 12.70 -38.14
N PHE A 688 44.19 13.81 -38.07
CA PHE A 688 43.86 14.61 -39.25
C PHE A 688 45.08 15.31 -39.85
N ALA A 689 45.98 15.83 -39.01
CA ALA A 689 47.22 16.46 -39.46
C ALA A 689 48.18 15.48 -40.13
N GLU A 690 48.19 14.23 -39.66
CA GLU A 690 48.96 13.11 -40.20
C GLU A 690 48.38 12.57 -41.51
N GLY A 691 47.15 12.96 -41.87
CA GLY A 691 46.47 12.49 -43.08
C GLY A 691 45.84 11.11 -42.94
N ASP A 692 45.71 10.60 -41.72
CA ASP A 692 45.06 9.34 -41.43
C ASP A 692 43.54 9.55 -41.32
N CYS A 693 42.87 9.44 -42.46
CA CYS A 693 41.41 9.55 -42.52
C CYS A 693 40.74 8.23 -42.11
N SER A 694 41.40 7.10 -42.40
CA SER A 694 40.80 5.77 -42.27
C SER A 694 40.73 5.22 -40.86
N SER A 695 41.51 5.74 -39.91
CA SER A 695 41.37 5.35 -38.51
C SER A 695 40.03 5.74 -37.89
N CYS A 696 39.40 6.80 -38.41
CA CYS A 696 38.11 7.29 -37.94
C CYS A 696 36.98 7.10 -38.95
N HIS A 697 37.27 7.04 -40.26
CA HIS A 697 36.27 6.89 -41.32
C HIS A 697 36.50 5.60 -42.13
N ASN A 698 35.44 4.88 -42.48
CA ASN A 698 35.52 3.77 -43.42
C ASN A 698 35.12 4.24 -44.83
N PRO A 699 36.08 4.42 -45.77
CA PRO A 699 35.81 4.98 -47.09
C PRO A 699 35.05 4.04 -48.04
N HIS A 700 34.72 2.82 -47.61
CA HIS A 700 33.88 1.90 -48.39
C HIS A 700 32.44 1.93 -47.90
N VAL A 701 32.23 1.48 -46.66
CA VAL A 701 30.91 1.38 -46.02
C VAL A 701 31.04 1.60 -44.53
N ALA A 702 30.03 2.21 -43.91
CA ALA A 702 30.04 2.43 -42.47
C ALA A 702 28.63 2.43 -41.87
N ARG A 703 28.56 2.30 -40.54
CA ARG A 703 27.29 2.29 -39.81
C ARG A 703 26.79 3.70 -39.49
N GLY A 704 27.72 4.64 -39.33
CA GLY A 704 27.44 6.02 -38.95
C GLY A 704 27.22 6.97 -40.13
N PRO A 705 26.70 8.18 -39.84
CA PRO A 705 26.74 9.28 -40.80
C PRO A 705 28.20 9.66 -41.12
N ALA A 706 28.41 10.28 -42.29
CA ALA A 706 29.74 10.68 -42.77
C ALA A 706 30.77 9.53 -42.77
N LEU A 707 30.32 8.29 -42.95
CA LEU A 707 31.14 7.09 -43.01
C LEU A 707 31.94 6.77 -41.74
N LEU A 708 31.41 7.12 -40.57
CA LEU A 708 31.98 6.69 -39.29
C LEU A 708 31.68 5.19 -39.03
N PRO A 709 32.64 4.40 -38.51
CA PRO A 709 32.46 2.97 -38.22
C PRO A 709 31.32 2.66 -37.23
N THR A 710 31.01 3.62 -36.37
CA THR A 710 29.97 3.50 -35.34
C THR A 710 28.83 4.49 -35.59
N LYS A 711 27.65 4.24 -35.00
CA LYS A 711 26.47 5.12 -35.16
C LYS A 711 26.62 6.46 -34.43
N ARG A 712 27.40 6.54 -33.34
CA ARG A 712 27.62 7.77 -32.56
C ARG A 712 29.08 8.20 -32.66
N THR A 713 29.30 9.48 -32.94
CA THR A 713 30.65 10.07 -33.03
C THR A 713 31.49 9.80 -31.78
N GLY A 714 30.91 9.92 -30.59
CA GLY A 714 31.61 9.67 -29.33
C GLY A 714 32.15 8.25 -29.17
N ASP A 715 31.55 7.24 -29.81
CA ASP A 715 32.04 5.87 -29.75
C ASP A 715 33.34 5.71 -30.55
N VAL A 716 33.49 6.43 -31.68
CA VAL A 716 34.76 6.48 -32.44
C VAL A 716 35.84 7.17 -31.62
N CYS A 717 35.48 8.24 -30.92
CA CYS A 717 36.42 8.94 -30.05
C CYS A 717 36.88 8.06 -28.88
N ALA A 718 35.98 7.24 -28.31
CA ALA A 718 36.24 6.44 -27.11
C ALA A 718 37.32 5.36 -27.31
N ASP A 719 37.54 4.91 -28.55
CA ASP A 719 38.60 3.95 -28.88
C ASP A 719 40.02 4.51 -28.58
N CYS A 720 40.17 5.83 -28.61
CA CYS A 720 41.43 6.53 -28.30
C CYS A 720 41.33 7.41 -27.03
N HIS A 721 40.13 7.89 -26.69
CA HIS A 721 39.86 8.82 -25.59
C HIS A 721 38.92 8.18 -24.57
N ALA A 722 39.47 7.54 -23.54
CA ALA A 722 38.67 6.89 -22.51
C ALA A 722 37.79 7.94 -21.75
N PRO A 723 36.46 7.77 -21.71
CA PRO A 723 35.57 8.71 -21.01
C PRO A 723 35.89 8.88 -19.52
N SER A 724 36.46 7.85 -18.89
CA SER A 724 36.92 7.88 -17.49
C SER A 724 38.06 8.88 -17.26
N ASP A 725 38.88 9.12 -18.27
CA ASP A 725 40.01 10.07 -18.18
C ASP A 725 39.52 11.52 -18.29
N LEU A 726 38.34 11.72 -18.89
CA LEU A 726 37.70 13.01 -19.08
C LEU A 726 36.80 13.38 -17.90
N ALA A 727 36.11 12.41 -17.32
CA ALA A 727 35.23 12.62 -16.17
C ALA A 727 35.46 11.50 -15.13
N PRO A 728 36.22 11.75 -14.06
CA PRO A 728 36.59 10.73 -13.08
C PRO A 728 35.40 10.13 -12.30
N LYS A 729 34.25 10.84 -12.28
CA LYS A 729 32.96 10.33 -11.79
C LYS A 729 31.90 10.41 -12.89
N PRO A 730 31.55 9.29 -13.54
CA PRO A 730 30.58 9.24 -14.62
C PRO A 730 29.19 9.82 -14.25
N GLU A 731 28.78 9.67 -12.99
CA GLU A 731 27.51 10.19 -12.48
C GLU A 731 27.49 11.72 -12.33
N LEU A 732 28.67 12.36 -12.25
CA LEU A 732 28.84 13.82 -12.21
C LEU A 732 29.35 14.38 -13.54
N ALA A 733 29.53 13.53 -14.55
CA ALA A 733 29.93 13.97 -15.88
C ALA A 733 28.90 14.95 -16.45
N HIS A 734 29.40 15.98 -17.13
CA HIS A 734 28.56 16.96 -17.80
C HIS A 734 27.74 16.26 -18.89
N THR A 735 26.44 16.54 -18.96
CA THR A 735 25.48 15.74 -19.75
C THR A 735 25.92 15.44 -21.20
N PRO A 736 26.43 16.40 -22.01
CA PRO A 736 26.91 16.12 -23.36
C PRO A 736 28.07 15.09 -23.42
N VAL A 737 28.94 15.08 -22.41
CA VAL A 737 30.05 14.10 -22.31
C VAL A 737 29.51 12.73 -21.94
N ARG A 738 28.62 12.67 -20.96
CA ARG A 738 27.95 11.42 -20.57
C ARG A 738 27.18 10.78 -21.73
N ASP A 739 26.59 11.61 -22.58
CA ASP A 739 25.81 11.18 -23.74
C ASP A 739 26.69 10.90 -24.99
N GLY A 740 28.01 11.13 -24.93
CA GLY A 740 28.94 10.91 -26.05
C GLY A 740 28.82 11.89 -27.21
N LYS A 741 28.34 13.12 -26.96
CA LYS A 741 28.12 14.18 -27.97
C LYS A 741 29.29 15.15 -28.03
N CYS A 742 30.47 14.63 -28.29
CA CYS A 742 31.73 15.38 -28.29
C CYS A 742 31.72 16.52 -29.32
N GLU A 743 31.10 16.28 -30.46
CA GLU A 743 31.03 17.20 -31.61
C GLU A 743 30.19 18.44 -31.37
N ALA A 744 29.34 18.44 -30.32
CA ALA A 744 28.60 19.62 -29.91
C ALA A 744 29.53 20.74 -29.41
N CYS A 745 30.71 20.35 -28.90
CA CYS A 745 31.69 21.26 -28.33
C CYS A 745 33.03 21.25 -29.10
N HIS A 746 33.43 20.11 -29.65
CA HIS A 746 34.71 19.93 -30.31
C HIS A 746 34.56 19.71 -31.82
N ALA A 747 35.40 20.36 -32.63
CA ALA A 747 35.59 20.08 -34.03
C ALA A 747 36.58 18.91 -34.19
N PRO A 748 36.16 17.76 -34.75
CA PRO A 748 36.98 16.54 -34.75
C PRO A 748 38.22 16.60 -35.69
N HIS A 749 38.26 17.56 -36.63
CA HIS A 749 39.36 17.70 -37.58
C HIS A 749 40.25 18.90 -37.25
N ALA A 750 39.67 20.10 -37.27
CA ALA A 750 40.38 21.33 -37.04
C ALA A 750 39.43 22.43 -36.55
N SER A 751 39.95 23.36 -35.76
CA SER A 751 39.25 24.57 -35.34
C SER A 751 40.20 25.76 -35.27
N THR A 752 39.67 26.96 -35.49
CA THR A 752 40.37 28.21 -35.19
C THR A 752 40.49 28.47 -33.69
N GLU A 753 39.78 27.71 -32.85
CA GLU A 753 39.79 27.85 -31.40
C GLU A 753 40.73 26.83 -30.74
N PRO A 754 41.38 27.18 -29.62
CA PRO A 754 42.20 26.25 -28.84
C PRO A 754 41.41 25.01 -28.40
N LYS A 755 42.11 23.89 -28.25
CA LYS A 755 41.51 22.59 -27.82
C LYS A 755 40.37 22.12 -28.73
N LEU A 756 40.43 22.50 -30.01
CA LEU A 756 39.48 22.10 -31.04
C LEU A 756 38.04 22.54 -30.75
N LEU A 757 37.79 23.63 -30.03
CA LEU A 757 36.41 24.02 -29.73
C LEU A 757 35.67 24.53 -30.99
N VAL A 758 34.38 24.24 -31.15
CA VAL A 758 33.61 24.74 -32.31
C VAL A 758 33.34 26.24 -32.27
N LYS A 759 33.47 26.86 -31.07
CA LYS A 759 33.27 28.28 -30.79
C LYS A 759 34.15 28.69 -29.60
N PRO A 760 34.42 30.00 -29.40
CA PRO A 760 35.09 30.47 -28.19
C PRO A 760 34.41 29.93 -26.93
N ALA A 761 35.19 29.43 -25.97
CA ALA A 761 34.67 28.69 -24.80
C ALA A 761 33.56 29.44 -24.04
N SER A 762 33.69 30.76 -23.87
CA SER A 762 32.70 31.58 -23.16
C SER A 762 31.35 31.65 -23.89
N VAL A 763 31.36 31.68 -25.23
CA VAL A 763 30.16 31.69 -26.08
C VAL A 763 29.57 30.28 -26.20
N LEU A 764 30.44 29.27 -26.28
CA LEU A 764 30.03 27.88 -26.34
C LEU A 764 29.22 27.49 -25.10
N CYS A 765 29.76 27.77 -23.90
CA CYS A 765 29.08 27.47 -22.64
C CYS A 765 27.73 28.18 -22.53
N THR A 766 27.65 29.47 -22.89
CA THR A 766 26.43 30.26 -22.71
C THR A 766 25.37 30.03 -23.78
N SER A 767 25.75 29.41 -24.91
CA SER A 767 24.78 28.94 -25.91
C SER A 767 23.84 27.85 -25.38
N CYS A 768 24.25 27.13 -24.33
CA CYS A 768 23.40 26.17 -23.61
C CYS A 768 23.02 26.67 -22.21
N HIS A 769 23.90 27.43 -21.56
CA HIS A 769 23.66 28.05 -20.25
C HIS A 769 23.19 29.51 -20.36
N GLU A 770 22.11 29.74 -21.14
CA GLU A 770 21.56 31.09 -21.39
C GLU A 770 21.21 31.84 -20.09
N SER A 771 20.79 31.12 -19.06
CA SER A 771 20.48 31.68 -17.73
C SER A 771 21.69 32.33 -17.05
N ILE A 772 22.91 31.84 -17.32
CA ILE A 772 24.15 32.41 -16.79
C ILE A 772 24.55 33.66 -17.58
N GLU A 773 24.28 33.71 -18.88
CA GLU A 773 24.53 34.92 -19.69
C GLU A 773 23.68 36.10 -19.20
N ALA A 774 22.43 35.83 -18.82
CA ALA A 774 21.54 36.84 -18.25
C ALA A 774 22.11 37.48 -16.96
N LEU A 775 22.92 36.75 -16.18
CA LEU A 775 23.54 37.25 -14.96
C LEU A 775 24.60 38.34 -15.22
N LYS A 776 25.17 38.43 -16.43
CA LYS A 776 26.10 39.52 -16.76
C LYS A 776 25.45 40.90 -16.74
N LYS A 777 24.11 40.97 -16.82
CA LYS A 777 23.33 42.21 -16.73
C LYS A 777 23.09 42.66 -15.29
N TRP A 778 23.47 41.86 -14.30
CA TRP A 778 23.24 42.19 -12.90
C TRP A 778 24.21 43.26 -12.40
N PRO A 779 23.85 44.04 -11.36
CA PRO A 779 24.65 45.16 -10.89
C PRO A 779 26.05 44.78 -10.40
N VAL A 780 26.20 43.60 -9.79
CA VAL A 780 27.47 43.11 -9.24
C VAL A 780 27.79 41.75 -9.87
N VAL A 781 28.64 41.77 -10.89
CA VAL A 781 29.09 40.55 -11.61
C VAL A 781 30.47 40.16 -11.11
N HIS A 782 30.65 38.90 -10.70
CA HIS A 782 31.93 38.35 -10.30
C HIS A 782 32.91 38.32 -11.48
N ALA A 783 34.16 38.69 -11.25
CA ALA A 783 35.13 38.95 -12.32
C ALA A 783 35.31 37.78 -13.32
N PRO A 784 35.40 36.50 -12.90
CA PRO A 784 35.51 35.37 -13.82
C PRO A 784 34.34 35.22 -14.80
N LEU A 785 33.11 35.56 -14.38
CA LEU A 785 31.94 35.55 -15.27
C LEU A 785 32.03 36.68 -16.30
N ARG A 786 32.51 37.85 -15.88
CA ARG A 786 32.65 39.02 -16.77
C ARG A 786 33.67 38.77 -17.88
N THR A 787 34.76 38.08 -17.57
CA THR A 787 35.82 37.74 -18.53
C THR A 787 35.58 36.44 -19.28
N GLY A 788 34.51 35.70 -18.97
CA GLY A 788 34.21 34.41 -19.60
C GLY A 788 35.18 33.29 -19.23
N SER A 789 35.87 33.40 -18.08
CA SER A 789 36.89 32.44 -17.62
C SER A 789 36.25 31.31 -16.81
N CYS A 790 35.23 30.66 -17.36
CA CYS A 790 34.43 29.62 -16.70
C CYS A 790 35.27 28.44 -16.21
N THR A 791 36.28 28.04 -16.99
CA THR A 791 37.12 26.86 -16.74
C THR A 791 38.11 27.03 -15.58
N ARG A 792 38.19 28.23 -14.99
CA ARG A 792 38.94 28.45 -13.74
C ARG A 792 38.24 27.88 -12.51
N CYS A 793 36.94 27.60 -12.64
CA CYS A 793 36.13 27.06 -11.55
C CYS A 793 35.40 25.79 -11.96
N HIS A 794 35.03 25.65 -13.24
CA HIS A 794 34.29 24.49 -13.74
C HIS A 794 35.13 23.61 -14.67
N ASP A 795 35.01 22.31 -14.51
CA ASP A 795 35.43 21.33 -15.50
C ASP A 795 34.31 21.16 -16.54
N PRO A 796 34.54 21.44 -17.83
CA PRO A 796 33.52 21.31 -18.86
C PRO A 796 33.14 19.86 -19.18
N HIS A 797 33.95 18.88 -18.78
CA HIS A 797 33.66 17.45 -18.96
C HIS A 797 33.02 16.84 -17.72
N GLY A 798 33.41 17.28 -16.53
CA GLY A 798 32.91 16.79 -15.26
C GLY A 798 34.03 16.62 -14.25
N SER A 799 33.72 16.78 -12.97
CA SER A 799 34.72 16.68 -11.91
C SER A 799 34.27 15.74 -10.79
N ASN A 800 35.12 15.59 -9.78
CA ASN A 800 34.80 14.83 -8.57
C ASN A 800 33.86 15.57 -7.61
N VAL A 801 33.53 16.83 -7.90
CA VAL A 801 32.73 17.75 -7.08
C VAL A 801 31.46 18.13 -7.83
N ALA A 802 30.33 18.23 -7.13
CA ALA A 802 29.06 18.60 -7.74
C ALA A 802 29.14 19.95 -8.49
N MET A 803 28.28 20.12 -9.50
CA MET A 803 28.29 21.29 -10.41
C MET A 803 29.59 21.42 -11.23
N SER A 804 30.29 20.30 -11.41
CA SER A 804 31.57 20.19 -12.12
C SER A 804 32.63 21.15 -11.60
N LEU A 805 32.67 21.42 -10.29
CA LEU A 805 33.69 22.32 -9.73
C LEU A 805 35.06 21.64 -9.73
N ILE A 806 36.11 22.35 -10.13
CA ILE A 806 37.47 21.76 -10.19
C ILE A 806 38.07 21.49 -8.80
N ASP A 807 37.46 22.03 -7.73
CA ASP A 807 37.88 21.85 -6.34
C ASP A 807 36.69 22.19 -5.39
N GLU A 808 36.81 21.85 -4.11
CA GLU A 808 35.82 22.20 -3.09
C GLU A 808 35.67 23.72 -2.94
N PRO A 809 34.45 24.27 -2.73
CA PRO A 809 34.21 25.73 -2.75
C PRO A 809 35.14 26.56 -1.85
N SER A 810 35.46 26.08 -0.64
CA SER A 810 36.36 26.78 0.30
C SER A 810 37.78 26.90 -0.24
N VAL A 811 38.32 25.82 -0.81
CA VAL A 811 39.66 25.76 -1.41
C VAL A 811 39.68 26.54 -2.73
N LEU A 812 38.67 26.34 -3.56
CA LEU A 812 38.53 26.98 -4.87
C LEU A 812 38.48 28.51 -4.74
N CYS A 813 37.64 29.03 -3.85
CA CYS A 813 37.53 30.46 -3.61
C CYS A 813 38.82 31.02 -2.97
N ALA A 814 39.45 30.28 -2.06
CA ALA A 814 40.69 30.71 -1.40
C ALA A 814 41.89 30.88 -2.37
N LYS A 815 41.87 30.20 -3.53
CA LYS A 815 42.89 30.39 -4.59
C LYS A 815 42.92 31.82 -5.15
N CYS A 816 41.83 32.59 -5.01
CA CYS A 816 41.74 33.98 -5.46
C CYS A 816 41.39 34.96 -4.34
N HIS A 817 40.78 34.51 -3.25
CA HIS A 817 40.40 35.33 -2.09
C HIS A 817 41.27 34.99 -0.86
N ALA A 818 42.06 35.96 -0.38
CA ALA A 818 43.00 35.73 0.71
C ALA A 818 42.31 35.41 2.06
N ALA A 819 42.56 34.21 2.58
CA ALA A 819 42.02 33.71 3.86
C ALA A 819 42.26 34.65 5.05
N SER A 820 43.38 35.39 5.09
CA SER A 820 43.72 36.31 6.17
C SER A 820 42.80 37.53 6.29
N THR A 821 42.12 37.93 5.21
CA THR A 821 41.22 39.10 5.19
C THR A 821 39.75 38.74 5.38
N LEU A 822 39.41 37.47 5.18
CA LEU A 822 38.03 37.00 5.16
C LEU A 822 37.37 37.00 6.56
N PRO A 823 37.99 36.53 7.66
CA PRO A 823 37.36 36.55 8.99
C PRO A 823 36.95 37.96 9.44
N ALA A 824 37.80 38.97 9.20
CA ALA A 824 37.50 40.36 9.57
C ALA A 824 36.30 40.92 8.75
N LYS A 825 36.22 40.61 7.46
CA LYS A 825 35.11 41.00 6.58
C LYS A 825 33.82 40.23 6.88
N HIS A 826 33.93 39.04 7.45
CA HIS A 826 32.81 38.18 7.85
C HIS A 826 32.56 38.24 9.37
N ARG A 827 32.99 39.32 10.04
CA ARG A 827 32.68 39.62 11.45
C ARG A 827 33.06 38.48 12.42
N GLY A 828 34.19 37.81 12.16
CA GLY A 828 34.71 36.71 12.98
C GLY A 828 34.12 35.33 12.65
N PHE A 829 33.33 35.20 11.57
CA PHE A 829 32.85 33.90 11.10
C PHE A 829 34.02 33.00 10.63
N PRO A 830 34.07 31.72 11.06
CA PRO A 830 35.12 30.78 10.66
C PRO A 830 34.92 30.34 9.20
N VAL A 831 35.57 31.05 8.28
CA VAL A 831 35.45 30.87 6.82
C VAL A 831 36.31 29.72 6.28
N GLU A 832 37.25 29.22 7.06
CA GLU A 832 38.30 28.29 6.60
C GLU A 832 37.75 26.93 6.16
N LYS A 833 36.58 26.53 6.67
CA LYS A 833 35.87 25.29 6.32
C LYS A 833 34.44 25.54 5.84
N ALA A 834 34.11 26.79 5.53
CA ALA A 834 32.76 27.16 5.14
C ALA A 834 32.53 26.90 3.65
N ASP A 835 31.35 26.39 3.29
CA ASP A 835 30.90 26.43 1.91
C ASP A 835 30.50 27.86 1.54
N CYS A 836 31.41 28.54 0.84
CA CYS A 836 31.19 29.92 0.38
C CYS A 836 29.96 30.02 -0.53
N SER A 837 29.67 28.99 -1.32
CA SER A 837 28.57 28.98 -2.30
C SER A 837 27.19 28.85 -1.66
N GLY A 838 27.12 28.36 -0.41
CA GLY A 838 25.88 28.33 0.37
C GLY A 838 25.35 29.71 0.73
N CYS A 839 26.24 30.71 0.87
CA CYS A 839 25.86 32.08 1.21
C CYS A 839 26.01 33.06 0.03
N HIS A 840 27.01 32.84 -0.82
CA HIS A 840 27.34 33.73 -1.92
C HIS A 840 26.84 33.18 -3.25
N ALA A 841 26.32 34.06 -4.10
CA ALA A 841 26.10 33.78 -5.51
C ALA A 841 27.43 33.97 -6.25
N PRO A 842 28.15 32.90 -6.61
CA PRO A 842 29.53 32.98 -7.11
C PRO A 842 29.65 33.61 -8.50
N HIS A 843 28.53 33.86 -9.17
CA HIS A 843 28.47 34.41 -10.52
C HIS A 843 28.13 35.90 -10.53
N ALA A 844 27.00 36.27 -9.94
CA ALA A 844 26.55 37.65 -9.84
C ALA A 844 25.51 37.80 -8.73
N ALA A 845 25.35 39.02 -8.21
CA ALA A 845 24.33 39.36 -7.23
C ALA A 845 23.78 40.77 -7.46
N LYS A 846 22.63 41.05 -6.84
CA LYS A 846 22.04 42.40 -6.82
C LYS A 846 22.69 43.34 -5.81
N ARG A 847 23.47 42.79 -4.85
CA ARG A 847 24.08 43.52 -3.73
C ARG A 847 25.59 43.32 -3.71
N ALA A 848 26.30 44.28 -3.11
CA ALA A 848 27.73 44.16 -2.85
C ALA A 848 28.04 42.92 -1.98
N ASN A 849 29.25 42.38 -2.13
CA ASN A 849 29.71 41.14 -1.48
C ASN A 849 28.94 39.86 -1.92
N LEU A 850 28.24 39.90 -3.05
CA LEU A 850 27.68 38.73 -3.72
C LEU A 850 26.79 37.80 -2.87
N PRO A 851 25.90 38.26 -1.98
CA PRO A 851 24.94 37.34 -1.36
C PRO A 851 23.97 36.78 -2.41
N HIS A 852 23.34 35.63 -2.13
CA HIS A 852 22.23 35.17 -2.97
C HIS A 852 21.12 36.22 -3.14
N GLU A 853 20.30 36.05 -4.17
CA GLU A 853 19.27 37.02 -4.59
C GLU A 853 18.30 37.38 -3.46
N HIS A 854 17.86 36.37 -2.71
CA HIS A 854 16.92 36.53 -1.61
C HIS A 854 17.67 36.59 -0.30
N VAL A 855 17.66 37.77 0.31
CA VAL A 855 18.34 38.03 1.58
C VAL A 855 17.31 38.25 2.67
N HIS A 856 17.46 37.55 3.79
CA HIS A 856 16.58 37.70 4.94
C HIS A 856 16.77 39.09 5.56
N GLN A 857 15.67 39.79 5.84
CA GLN A 857 15.68 41.20 6.25
C GLN A 857 16.59 41.51 7.46
N PRO A 858 16.57 40.76 8.59
CA PRO A 858 17.45 41.02 9.72
C PRO A 858 18.94 40.96 9.36
N PHE A 859 19.31 40.02 8.49
CA PHE A 859 20.67 39.87 7.98
C PHE A 859 21.04 40.99 7.00
N GLY A 860 20.13 41.34 6.08
CA GLY A 860 20.32 42.45 5.14
C GLY A 860 20.44 43.82 5.82
N ALA A 861 19.79 44.01 6.97
CA ALA A 861 19.87 45.22 7.79
C ALA A 861 21.08 45.23 8.74
N GLY A 862 21.87 44.15 8.81
CA GLY A 862 23.00 44.03 9.73
C GLY A 862 22.60 43.89 11.20
N ASN A 863 21.34 43.58 11.50
CA ASN A 863 20.83 43.40 12.86
C ASN A 863 21.10 41.97 13.38
N CYS A 864 22.37 41.58 13.44
CA CYS A 864 22.77 40.24 13.89
C CYS A 864 22.34 39.97 15.35
N ALA A 865 22.33 41.03 16.17
CA ALA A 865 21.92 40.97 17.56
C ALA A 865 20.43 40.64 17.74
N ALA A 866 19.58 40.70 16.70
CA ALA A 866 18.21 40.21 16.80
C ALA A 866 18.15 38.70 17.07
N CYS A 867 19.10 37.94 16.51
CA CYS A 867 19.08 36.47 16.54
C CYS A 867 20.27 35.87 17.30
N HIS A 868 21.41 36.53 17.34
CA HIS A 868 22.65 36.02 17.96
C HIS A 868 22.98 36.70 19.29
N ALA A 869 23.59 35.93 20.21
CA ALA A 869 24.03 36.38 21.52
C ALA A 869 25.55 36.60 21.56
N GLY A 870 25.99 37.85 21.36
CA GLY A 870 27.40 38.23 21.48
C GLY A 870 28.26 37.95 20.24
N THR A 871 29.58 37.81 20.46
CA THR A 871 30.59 37.56 19.41
C THR A 871 30.76 36.08 19.05
N ALA A 872 30.24 35.18 19.87
CA ALA A 872 30.10 33.77 19.52
C ALA A 872 28.81 33.62 18.70
N ILE A 873 28.82 32.85 17.62
CA ILE A 873 27.70 32.64 16.66
C ILE A 873 26.50 31.90 17.32
N ALA A 874 26.43 31.86 18.65
CA ALA A 874 25.31 31.32 19.41
C ALA A 874 24.03 32.12 19.16
N THR A 875 22.91 31.42 19.00
CA THR A 875 21.60 32.05 18.89
C THR A 875 21.08 32.46 20.27
N LYS A 876 20.24 33.50 20.34
CA LYS A 876 19.61 33.97 21.59
C LYS A 876 18.65 32.95 22.20
N GLN A 877 18.07 32.10 21.36
CA GLN A 877 17.19 31.00 21.72
C GLN A 877 17.44 29.82 20.74
N PRO A 878 17.15 28.57 21.15
CA PRO A 878 17.17 27.43 20.24
C PRO A 878 16.05 27.51 19.19
N GLN A 879 16.20 26.81 18.06
CA GLN A 879 15.09 26.58 17.14
C GLN A 879 14.14 25.52 17.71
N PRO A 880 12.84 25.56 17.40
CA PRO A 880 12.16 26.51 16.52
C PRO A 880 11.76 27.84 17.20
N ALA A 881 11.86 27.94 18.53
CA ALA A 881 11.35 29.08 19.32
C ALA A 881 11.87 30.44 18.85
N LEU A 882 13.17 30.56 18.52
CA LEU A 882 13.75 31.80 18.00
C LEU A 882 13.05 32.27 16.72
N CYS A 883 12.88 31.37 15.74
CA CYS A 883 12.29 31.71 14.45
C CYS A 883 10.80 32.04 14.60
N LEU A 884 10.07 31.24 15.39
CA LEU A 884 8.63 31.40 15.59
C LEU A 884 8.26 32.68 16.35
N SER A 885 9.20 33.28 17.12
CA SER A 885 9.00 34.59 17.74
C SER A 885 8.77 35.73 16.73
N CYS A 886 9.32 35.60 15.52
CA CYS A 886 9.15 36.56 14.42
C CYS A 886 8.21 36.05 13.30
N HIS A 887 7.91 34.75 13.28
CA HIS A 887 7.00 34.12 12.32
C HIS A 887 5.72 33.60 13.00
N PRO A 888 4.88 34.47 13.58
CA PRO A 888 3.72 34.06 14.38
C PRO A 888 2.64 33.34 13.57
N GLY A 889 2.50 33.63 12.26
CA GLY A 889 1.57 32.91 11.38
C GLY A 889 1.96 31.44 11.18
N LEU A 890 3.26 31.16 11.06
CA LEU A 890 3.76 29.79 11.03
C LEU A 890 3.60 29.11 12.40
N ALA A 891 3.87 29.85 13.49
CA ALA A 891 3.68 29.33 14.84
C ALA A 891 2.23 28.89 15.11
N ALA A 892 1.26 29.67 14.63
CA ALA A 892 -0.16 29.32 14.69
C ALA A 892 -0.48 28.07 13.87
N SER A 893 0.07 27.96 12.64
CA SER A 893 -0.16 26.83 11.74
C SER A 893 0.42 25.52 12.29
N LEU A 894 1.64 25.55 12.84
CA LEU A 894 2.28 24.41 13.48
C LEU A 894 1.62 23.97 14.79
N LYS A 895 0.89 24.87 15.46
CA LYS A 895 0.08 24.54 16.63
C LYS A 895 -1.26 23.91 16.24
N ALA A 896 -1.82 24.30 15.09
CA ALA A 896 -3.09 23.79 14.60
C ALA A 896 -2.96 22.41 13.92
N GLY A 897 -1.85 22.14 13.23
CA GLY A 897 -1.57 20.87 12.57
C GLY A 897 -0.50 20.03 13.26
N LYS A 898 -0.25 18.82 12.76
CA LYS A 898 0.91 18.01 13.19
C LYS A 898 2.17 18.51 12.46
N PRO A 899 3.21 19.00 13.14
CA PRO A 899 4.43 19.48 12.49
C PRO A 899 5.13 18.34 11.75
N HIS A 900 5.77 18.64 10.62
CA HIS A 900 6.61 17.70 9.87
C HIS A 900 7.76 17.21 10.75
N GLY A 901 8.09 15.91 10.75
CA GLY A 901 9.08 15.35 11.69
C GLY A 901 10.45 16.05 11.68
N ALA A 902 10.87 16.56 10.51
CA ALA A 902 12.12 17.31 10.35
C ALA A 902 12.14 18.68 11.07
N ILE A 903 10.98 19.21 11.48
CA ILE A 903 10.86 20.55 12.08
C ILE A 903 10.63 20.53 13.62
N VAL A 904 10.84 19.39 14.29
CA VAL A 904 10.56 19.22 15.74
C VAL A 904 11.84 19.27 16.62
N GLY A 905 13.02 19.55 16.06
CA GLY A 905 14.32 19.55 16.78
C GLY A 905 15.07 20.90 16.87
N GLU A 906 16.23 20.91 17.53
CA GLU A 906 17.06 22.12 17.80
C GLU A 906 17.60 22.85 16.56
N LYS A 907 17.57 22.19 15.39
CA LYS A 907 17.91 22.76 14.06
C LYS A 907 16.78 22.59 13.04
N ALA A 908 15.55 22.48 13.53
CA ALA A 908 14.33 22.21 12.78
C ALA A 908 14.18 23.00 11.47
N CYS A 909 14.35 24.32 11.54
CA CYS A 909 14.08 25.20 10.42
C CYS A 909 15.29 25.25 9.46
N THR A 910 16.50 25.26 10.01
CA THR A 910 17.74 25.35 9.23
C THR A 910 18.15 24.07 8.50
N ALA A 911 17.45 22.97 8.75
CA ALA A 911 17.61 21.75 7.95
C ALA A 911 17.14 21.96 6.49
N CYS A 912 16.16 22.84 6.28
CA CYS A 912 15.58 23.11 4.97
C CYS A 912 15.74 24.58 4.53
N HIS A 913 15.84 25.53 5.47
CA HIS A 913 15.98 26.95 5.17
C HIS A 913 17.39 27.48 5.45
N ALA A 914 17.83 28.43 4.63
CA ALA A 914 19.03 29.24 4.77
C ALA A 914 18.63 30.65 5.28
N PRO A 915 18.50 30.85 6.61
CA PRO A 915 17.86 32.03 7.21
C PRO A 915 18.62 33.34 7.06
N HIS A 916 19.78 33.36 6.41
CA HIS A 916 20.50 34.59 6.08
C HIS A 916 20.24 35.01 4.65
N THR A 917 20.42 34.09 3.72
CA THR A 917 20.31 34.34 2.29
C THR A 917 20.16 33.01 1.55
N GLY A 918 19.42 33.00 0.44
CA GLY A 918 19.23 31.80 -0.37
C GLY A 918 18.91 32.11 -1.82
N PRO A 919 19.18 31.18 -2.75
CA PRO A 919 18.95 31.35 -4.18
C PRO A 919 17.47 31.46 -4.58
N VAL A 920 16.52 31.14 -3.69
CA VAL A 920 15.08 31.17 -3.98
C VAL A 920 14.29 31.90 -2.89
N ALA A 921 13.12 32.44 -3.24
CA ALA A 921 12.34 33.34 -2.39
C ALA A 921 12.02 32.81 -0.97
N PRO A 922 11.72 31.51 -0.75
CA PRO A 922 11.51 30.96 0.59
C PRO A 922 12.80 30.78 1.41
N LEU A 923 13.93 31.35 0.95
CA LEU A 923 15.25 31.22 1.55
C LEU A 923 15.65 29.75 1.73
N LEU A 924 15.46 28.93 0.69
CA LEU A 924 15.98 27.56 0.68
C LEU A 924 17.45 27.58 0.20
N PRO A 925 18.33 26.70 0.71
CA PRO A 925 19.74 26.62 0.29
C PRO A 925 19.90 26.19 -1.18
N ALA A 926 18.87 25.57 -1.76
CA ALA A 926 18.83 25.18 -3.16
C ALA A 926 17.38 25.25 -3.69
N ARG A 927 17.19 24.89 -4.96
CA ARG A 927 15.85 24.73 -5.56
C ARG A 927 15.04 23.72 -4.75
N GLN A 928 13.74 23.92 -4.60
CA GLN A 928 12.87 23.12 -3.72
C GLN A 928 13.05 21.60 -3.90
N ALA A 929 12.97 21.09 -5.13
CA ALA A 929 13.16 19.66 -5.39
C ALA A 929 14.54 19.11 -4.95
N VAL A 930 15.60 19.93 -4.95
CA VAL A 930 16.93 19.51 -4.47
C VAL A 930 16.94 19.41 -2.95
N VAL A 931 16.32 20.38 -2.27
CA VAL A 931 16.20 20.37 -0.81
C VAL A 931 15.35 19.18 -0.36
N CYS A 932 14.19 18.95 -0.99
CA CYS A 932 13.34 17.81 -0.69
C CYS A 932 14.05 16.48 -0.96
N ALA A 933 14.79 16.36 -2.07
CA ALA A 933 15.51 15.14 -2.43
C ALA A 933 16.56 14.70 -1.38
N THR A 934 17.05 15.61 -0.53
CA THR A 934 17.96 15.21 0.57
C THR A 934 17.34 14.19 1.54
N CYS A 935 16.00 14.13 1.62
CA CYS A 935 15.25 13.15 2.41
C CYS A 935 14.25 12.33 1.58
N HIS A 936 13.72 12.90 0.48
CA HIS A 936 12.70 12.30 -0.41
C HIS A 936 13.28 11.93 -1.78
N GLN A 937 14.51 11.41 -1.80
CA GLN A 937 15.22 11.07 -3.03
C GLN A 937 14.41 10.11 -3.91
N GLU A 938 13.81 9.08 -3.32
CA GLU A 938 13.01 8.08 -4.03
C GLU A 938 11.79 8.70 -4.72
N GLN A 939 11.06 9.60 -4.04
CA GLN A 939 9.89 10.25 -4.62
C GLN A 939 10.28 11.22 -5.75
N VAL A 940 11.41 11.92 -5.60
CA VAL A 940 11.94 12.82 -6.64
C VAL A 940 12.46 12.03 -7.85
N ASP A 941 13.10 10.88 -7.64
CA ASP A 941 13.60 10.04 -8.72
C ASP A 941 12.48 9.27 -9.44
N ALA A 942 11.48 8.78 -8.71
CA ALA A 942 10.26 8.21 -9.29
C ALA A 942 9.56 9.22 -10.23
N ASN A 943 9.42 10.48 -9.79
CA ASN A 943 8.91 11.55 -10.66
C ASN A 943 9.80 11.77 -11.90
N ARG A 944 11.12 11.84 -11.72
CA ARG A 944 12.07 12.10 -12.81
C ARG A 944 12.13 10.98 -13.85
N THR A 945 11.82 9.75 -13.46
CA THR A 945 11.90 8.56 -14.32
C THR A 945 10.54 8.10 -14.82
N ALA A 946 9.44 8.67 -14.32
CA ALA A 946 8.09 8.36 -14.77
C ALA A 946 7.90 8.65 -16.28
N ALA A 947 7.26 7.71 -16.97
CA ALA A 947 6.88 7.87 -18.37
C ALA A 947 5.82 8.98 -18.54
N HIS A 948 4.93 9.13 -17.55
CA HIS A 948 3.91 10.16 -17.49
C HIS A 948 4.06 10.99 -16.21
N ARG A 949 4.51 12.24 -16.38
CA ARG A 949 4.78 13.18 -15.29
C ARG A 949 3.61 14.12 -15.09
N HIS A 950 3.26 14.38 -13.84
CA HIS A 950 2.18 15.29 -13.52
C HIS A 950 2.65 16.75 -13.69
N PRO A 951 1.97 17.64 -14.44
CA PRO A 951 2.53 18.92 -14.88
C PRO A 951 3.02 19.84 -13.74
N GLN A 952 2.33 19.85 -12.61
CA GLN A 952 2.64 20.66 -11.43
C GLN A 952 3.95 20.21 -10.76
N VAL A 953 4.28 18.91 -10.83
CA VAL A 953 5.53 18.35 -10.30
C VAL A 953 6.62 18.23 -11.37
N ASP A 954 6.26 18.25 -12.66
CA ASP A 954 7.18 18.33 -13.81
C ASP A 954 7.93 19.68 -13.87
N GLY A 955 7.43 20.68 -13.14
CA GLY A 955 8.06 21.99 -12.90
C GLY A 955 8.83 22.13 -11.58
N ARG A 956 8.94 21.07 -10.76
CA ARG A 956 9.63 21.05 -9.44
C ARG A 956 9.00 21.92 -8.33
N ASP A 957 7.69 22.19 -8.38
CA ASP A 957 6.93 22.81 -7.28
C ASP A 957 6.10 21.76 -6.53
N CYS A 958 6.67 21.24 -5.45
CA CYS A 958 6.05 20.24 -4.57
C CYS A 958 5.02 20.89 -3.61
N THR A 959 5.18 22.19 -3.34
CA THR A 959 4.38 22.91 -2.34
C THR A 959 3.02 23.35 -2.82
N ALA A 960 2.72 23.19 -4.10
CA ALA A 960 1.39 23.42 -4.66
C ALA A 960 0.32 22.47 -4.09
N CYS A 961 0.72 21.28 -3.62
CA CYS A 961 -0.21 20.24 -3.20
C CYS A 961 -0.16 19.92 -1.71
N HIS A 962 0.95 20.15 -1.01
CA HIS A 962 1.04 19.87 0.43
C HIS A 962 1.95 20.88 1.14
N ASP A 963 1.58 21.27 2.36
CA ASP A 963 2.44 22.08 3.22
C ASP A 963 3.62 21.23 3.74
N PRO A 964 4.88 21.57 3.39
CA PRO A 964 6.05 20.82 3.81
C PRO A 964 6.39 21.03 5.30
N HIS A 965 5.75 21.99 5.97
CA HIS A 965 5.88 22.21 7.40
C HIS A 965 4.96 21.31 8.23
N LEU A 966 3.98 20.62 7.62
CA LEU A 966 3.05 19.71 8.30
C LEU A 966 3.28 18.23 7.92
N SER A 967 2.95 17.31 8.82
CA SER A 967 3.08 15.87 8.61
C SER A 967 1.94 15.32 7.73
N PRO A 968 2.18 14.30 6.87
CA PRO A 968 1.25 13.88 5.80
C PRO A 968 -0.04 13.18 6.25
N ALA A 969 -0.31 13.07 7.56
CA ALA A 969 -1.48 12.34 8.04
C ALA A 969 -2.80 13.02 7.64
N GLU A 970 -2.76 14.32 7.36
CA GLU A 970 -3.86 15.14 6.84
C GLU A 970 -3.19 16.19 5.94
N VAL A 971 -3.52 16.21 4.65
CA VAL A 971 -2.98 17.25 3.76
C VAL A 971 -3.69 18.56 4.14
N ASP A 972 -3.00 19.41 4.90
CA ASP A 972 -3.43 20.76 5.28
C ASP A 972 -4.81 20.85 5.96
N GLY A 973 -5.15 19.87 6.80
CA GLY A 973 -6.45 19.83 7.47
C GLY A 973 -7.65 19.64 6.53
N LYS A 974 -7.40 19.18 5.29
CA LYS A 974 -8.40 18.86 4.28
C LYS A 974 -8.30 17.38 3.90
N ALA A 975 -9.44 16.75 3.57
CA ALA A 975 -9.45 15.39 3.07
C ALA A 975 -8.67 15.31 1.74
N ALA A 976 -7.84 14.29 1.54
CA ALA A 976 -7.00 14.13 0.35
C ALA A 976 -7.71 14.36 -1.01
N PRO A 977 -9.02 14.05 -1.19
CA PRO A 977 -9.74 14.43 -2.41
C PRO A 977 -9.79 15.95 -2.65
N GLU A 978 -9.97 16.79 -1.63
CA GLU A 978 -10.17 18.24 -1.78
C GLU A 978 -8.98 18.96 -2.42
N VAL A 979 -7.76 18.50 -2.13
CA VAL A 979 -6.53 19.07 -2.70
C VAL A 979 -6.48 18.85 -4.21
N CYS A 980 -6.82 17.63 -4.66
CA CYS A 980 -6.87 17.30 -6.08
C CYS A 980 -7.98 18.08 -6.80
N LEU A 981 -9.11 18.33 -6.11
CA LEU A 981 -10.25 19.05 -6.68
C LEU A 981 -10.01 20.54 -6.91
N ASN A 982 -8.94 21.12 -6.34
CA ASN A 982 -8.53 22.49 -6.67
C ASN A 982 -8.09 22.63 -8.13
N CYS A 983 -7.72 21.53 -8.80
CA CYS A 983 -7.28 21.54 -10.20
C CYS A 983 -8.03 20.53 -11.09
N HIS A 984 -8.65 19.49 -10.52
CA HIS A 984 -9.33 18.43 -11.28
C HIS A 984 -10.84 18.39 -11.01
N THR A 985 -11.67 18.30 -12.06
CA THR A 985 -13.12 18.17 -11.93
C THR A 985 -13.52 16.70 -11.75
N TYR A 986 -14.01 16.35 -10.55
CA TYR A 986 -14.45 14.98 -10.17
C TYR A 986 -15.53 14.38 -11.07
N ARG A 987 -16.43 15.23 -11.60
CA ARG A 987 -17.69 14.81 -12.23
C ARG A 987 -17.53 13.99 -13.52
N ASP A 988 -16.33 13.96 -14.09
CA ASP A 988 -16.05 13.33 -15.38
C ASP A 988 -15.28 11.99 -15.24
N HIS A 989 -14.93 11.57 -14.01
CA HIS A 989 -14.05 10.42 -13.74
C HIS A 989 -14.74 9.32 -12.90
N VAL A 990 -15.65 8.55 -13.52
CA VAL A 990 -16.05 7.16 -13.19
C VAL A 990 -16.91 6.91 -11.92
N ASP A 991 -17.85 5.96 -12.05
CA ASP A 991 -18.85 5.46 -11.07
C ASP A 991 -18.30 4.70 -9.83
N HIS A 992 -17.12 5.04 -9.30
CA HIS A 992 -16.53 4.36 -8.14
C HIS A 992 -16.67 5.16 -6.84
N PRO A 993 -17.17 4.58 -5.73
CA PRO A 993 -17.31 5.29 -4.46
C PRO A 993 -15.94 5.70 -3.89
N MET A 994 -15.81 6.98 -3.56
CA MET A 994 -14.64 7.58 -2.91
C MET A 994 -15.10 8.41 -1.71
N GLY A 995 -14.21 8.61 -0.73
CA GLY A 995 -14.49 9.47 0.43
C GLY A 995 -14.35 8.76 1.76
N GLU A 996 -14.78 9.44 2.82
CA GLU A 996 -14.57 9.07 4.22
C GLU A 996 -15.14 7.67 4.58
N ASP A 997 -16.24 7.28 3.93
CA ASP A 997 -17.00 6.06 4.23
C ASP A 997 -16.59 4.85 3.39
N THR A 998 -15.64 5.01 2.45
CA THR A 998 -15.20 3.93 1.56
C THR A 998 -13.75 3.57 1.86
N VAL A 999 -13.44 2.27 1.98
CA VAL A 999 -12.10 1.78 2.34
C VAL A 999 -11.47 1.05 1.15
N ASP A 1000 -10.22 1.37 0.84
CA ASP A 1000 -9.37 0.64 -0.12
C ASP A 1000 -9.00 -0.73 0.47
N PRO A 1001 -9.50 -1.84 -0.08
CA PRO A 1001 -9.31 -3.17 0.50
C PRO A 1001 -7.87 -3.69 0.39
N ARG A 1002 -7.02 -3.09 -0.45
CA ARG A 1002 -5.59 -3.45 -0.52
C ARG A 1002 -4.79 -2.90 0.65
N THR A 1003 -5.20 -1.75 1.18
CA THR A 1003 -4.41 -0.99 2.16
C THR A 1003 -5.12 -0.77 3.48
N GLY A 1004 -6.44 -1.02 3.56
CA GLY A 1004 -7.28 -0.74 4.72
C GLY A 1004 -7.47 0.75 5.01
N ARG A 1005 -7.03 1.64 4.11
CA ARG A 1005 -7.13 3.11 4.24
C ARG A 1005 -8.35 3.63 3.49
N LYS A 1006 -8.81 4.85 3.82
CA LYS A 1006 -9.91 5.52 3.09
C LYS A 1006 -9.60 5.58 1.59
N MET A 1007 -10.62 5.33 0.76
CA MET A 1007 -10.54 5.36 -0.70
C MET A 1007 -10.47 6.81 -1.16
N THR A 1008 -9.35 7.18 -1.78
CA THR A 1008 -9.08 8.54 -2.27
C THR A 1008 -8.60 8.49 -3.71
N CYS A 1009 -8.45 9.64 -4.38
CA CYS A 1009 -7.84 9.70 -5.71
C CYS A 1009 -6.47 8.99 -5.74
N ASN A 1010 -5.71 9.10 -4.65
CA ASN A 1010 -4.38 8.50 -4.49
C ASN A 1010 -4.40 6.98 -4.31
N SER A 1011 -5.57 6.36 -4.14
CA SER A 1011 -5.70 4.90 -4.17
C SER A 1011 -5.43 4.36 -5.57
N CYS A 1012 -5.85 5.07 -6.61
CA CYS A 1012 -5.68 4.65 -8.00
C CYS A 1012 -4.59 5.45 -8.72
N HIS A 1013 -4.40 6.72 -8.36
CA HIS A 1013 -3.44 7.61 -9.00
C HIS A 1013 -2.19 7.82 -8.13
N ASP A 1014 -1.04 8.00 -8.79
CA ASP A 1014 0.17 8.51 -8.17
C ASP A 1014 0.40 9.98 -8.60
N PRO A 1015 0.16 10.96 -7.72
CA PRO A 1015 0.29 12.38 -8.06
C PRO A 1015 1.75 12.80 -8.30
N HIS A 1016 2.74 11.97 -7.94
CA HIS A 1016 4.16 12.25 -8.22
C HIS A 1016 4.59 11.79 -9.61
N GLY A 1017 3.75 11.10 -10.37
CA GLY A 1017 4.06 10.56 -11.70
C GLY A 1017 4.03 9.03 -11.72
N SER A 1018 3.76 8.46 -12.90
CA SER A 1018 3.65 7.01 -13.09
C SER A 1018 4.17 6.56 -14.45
N SER A 1019 4.52 5.27 -14.55
CA SER A 1019 4.75 4.58 -15.82
C SER A 1019 3.47 4.37 -16.64
N PHE A 1020 2.28 4.52 -16.03
CA PHE A 1020 0.99 4.28 -16.69
C PHE A 1020 0.27 5.59 -17.04
N VAL A 1021 -0.46 5.58 -18.14
CA VAL A 1021 -1.26 6.72 -18.62
C VAL A 1021 -2.22 7.21 -17.54
N ARG A 1022 -2.49 8.52 -17.53
CA ARG A 1022 -3.35 9.18 -16.51
C ARG A 1022 -2.86 8.98 -15.07
N PHE A 1023 -1.56 8.75 -14.88
CA PHE A 1023 -0.91 8.64 -13.56
C PHE A 1023 -1.42 7.47 -12.71
N LEU A 1024 -1.91 6.39 -13.32
CA LEU A 1024 -2.41 5.24 -12.57
C LEU A 1024 -1.29 4.47 -11.87
N ARG A 1025 -1.54 3.92 -10.69
CA ARG A 1025 -0.54 3.17 -9.91
C ARG A 1025 -0.14 1.82 -10.51
N ASP A 1026 -1.00 1.26 -11.36
CA ASP A 1026 -0.79 -0.03 -12.02
C ASP A 1026 -1.58 -0.07 -13.33
N ASP A 1027 -1.39 -1.15 -14.09
CA ASP A 1027 -2.02 -1.40 -15.37
C ASP A 1027 -3.57 -1.30 -15.29
N PRO A 1028 -4.19 -0.38 -16.07
CA PRO A 1028 -5.63 -0.23 -16.13
C PRO A 1028 -6.37 -1.43 -16.73
N GLU A 1029 -5.68 -2.31 -17.48
CA GLU A 1029 -6.32 -3.44 -18.18
C GLU A 1029 -6.62 -4.64 -17.26
N GLY A 1030 -6.26 -4.57 -15.97
CA GLY A 1030 -6.80 -5.50 -15.00
C GLY A 1030 -6.10 -5.52 -13.65
N LYS A 1031 -4.78 -5.35 -13.58
CA LYS A 1031 -4.03 -5.51 -12.32
C LYS A 1031 -4.45 -4.51 -11.25
N LEU A 1032 -4.66 -3.24 -11.63
CA LEU A 1032 -5.10 -2.20 -10.72
C LEU A 1032 -6.48 -2.53 -10.12
N CYS A 1033 -7.40 -3.03 -10.95
CA CYS A 1033 -8.77 -3.35 -10.56
C CYS A 1033 -8.85 -4.65 -9.73
N ILE A 1034 -8.14 -5.70 -10.17
CA ILE A 1034 -8.14 -7.02 -9.54
C ILE A 1034 -7.63 -6.94 -8.11
N GLY A 1035 -6.59 -6.14 -7.83
CA GLY A 1035 -6.05 -5.95 -6.49
C GLY A 1035 -7.10 -5.49 -5.46
N CYS A 1036 -8.12 -4.74 -5.89
CA CYS A 1036 -9.20 -4.28 -5.01
C CYS A 1036 -10.44 -5.18 -4.98
N HIS A 1037 -10.61 -6.08 -5.95
CA HIS A 1037 -11.81 -6.92 -6.10
C HIS A 1037 -11.51 -8.42 -5.95
N THR A 1038 -10.42 -8.77 -5.26
CA THR A 1038 -9.92 -10.14 -5.07
C THR A 1038 -10.95 -11.09 -4.46
N ASP A 1039 -11.76 -10.62 -3.51
CA ASP A 1039 -12.80 -11.43 -2.86
C ASP A 1039 -13.98 -11.74 -3.79
N LYS A 1040 -14.27 -10.86 -4.76
CA LYS A 1040 -15.37 -11.02 -5.72
C LYS A 1040 -15.00 -11.85 -6.95
N LEU A 1041 -13.70 -12.07 -7.19
CA LEU A 1041 -13.21 -12.90 -8.29
C LEU A 1041 -12.99 -14.37 -7.89
N ARG A 1042 -12.97 -14.67 -6.58
CA ARG A 1042 -12.85 -16.05 -6.05
C ARG A 1042 -14.18 -16.81 -5.99
N THR A 1043 -15.30 -16.10 -5.90
CA THR A 1043 -16.63 -16.71 -5.88
C THR A 1043 -17.33 -16.46 -7.21
N GLY A 1044 -16.99 -17.28 -8.22
CA GLY A 1044 -17.73 -17.29 -9.48
C GLY A 1044 -19.22 -17.50 -9.21
N GLY A 1045 -20.02 -16.50 -9.61
CA GLY A 1045 -21.48 -16.48 -9.58
C GLY A 1045 -21.98 -15.54 -10.65
#